data_AF-A0A835F261-F1
#
_entry.id   AF-A0A835F261-F1
#
_cell.length_a   1.000
_cell.length_b   1.000
_cell.length_c   1.000
_cell.angle_alpha   90.00
_cell.angle_beta   90.00
_cell.angle_gamma   90.00
#
_symmetry.space_group_name_H-M   'P 1'
#
loop_
_entity.id
_entity.type
_entity.pdbx_description
1 polymer ?
#
loop_
_entity_poly.entity_id
_entity_poly.type
_entity_poly.pdbx_seq_one_letter_code
_entity_poly.pdbx_strand_id
1 'polypeptide(L)'
;MKRTRKAQSGKSHSWWWDSHISPQNSKWLSDNLEGKDSMEKQVKEILGLIGEGGEFSAEKAEAFYEQRPLLITHVENFYSMYRALAARYANVTGELRKTIPSSLQSHSSFGVSESDSETQSSSYPESDMQGNMPQQKQKPGQDYLDVSIGSGVSSDVSKKGSEGSLSSSDSDSELDEAKEENRSIFYALSQKIIELEDELHEARGKLDALEEKHAHCQGDLGTNSKVAEHEGELQISDMESNNLQKDLEERHSFLESSREVRSEKEALEAVMLEHKHEIEVLKGAMASAAKQFEVELEHRDLEIEKCKHELGVLSEKYLHDKSTLEDEHRRLQGVIKNMEGDIAKVSQEKLQLESRIEELERAAHSLEHSASEIVKLQEVIRNTRAELEKVTEEKNMLKKSANEFEQLCRALEVSGTEVAMLPETIKNLEAQLGRALEENSILQDRIKELEQIMSDSLEKHSHEQSCLTSDLLKLSEVNASLEGKLSSVAAELMQVYADKEEESLNNENKISVLNQDIADLRSKLELLSSEKATVDDKLANLLADIATRDEKMKQMNDHLNQLQCEHGKLMADSDSARKSLSEVHARISELEEEVEKQKLVIFESAEGKREAIRQLCFSIEHYRSGYQQLRQLLQGHGRPFVMAT
;
A
#
# COMPACT_ATOMS: atom_id res chain seq x y z
N MET A 1 55.21 8.44 26.29
CA MET A 1 53.82 8.96 26.33
C MET A 1 53.11 8.63 25.02
N LYS A 2 52.03 7.87 25.12
CA LYS A 2 50.81 7.80 24.30
C LYS A 2 50.93 8.05 22.78
N ARG A 3 50.92 6.96 22.00
CA ARG A 3 50.44 6.95 20.61
C ARG A 3 48.91 7.06 20.62
N THR A 4 48.39 8.09 19.97
CA THR A 4 46.96 8.32 19.75
C THR A 4 46.39 7.27 18.80
N ARG A 5 45.50 6.40 19.31
CA ARG A 5 44.64 5.55 18.48
C ARG A 5 43.56 6.42 17.86
N LYS A 6 43.49 6.42 16.53
CA LYS A 6 42.39 6.95 15.74
C LYS A 6 41.17 6.05 15.98
N ALA A 7 40.11 6.59 16.55
CA ALA A 7 38.83 5.91 16.71
C ALA A 7 38.22 5.66 15.32
N GLN A 8 38.08 4.39 14.93
CA GLN A 8 37.19 3.99 13.85
C GLN A 8 35.82 3.70 14.46
N SER A 9 34.79 4.22 13.80
CA SER A 9 33.38 4.10 14.13
C SER A 9 33.00 2.66 14.51
N GLY A 10 32.39 2.50 15.68
CA GLY A 10 31.71 1.27 16.04
C GLY A 10 30.55 1.03 15.07
N LYS A 11 30.80 0.17 14.08
CA LYS A 11 29.73 -0.59 13.43
C LYS A 11 29.28 -1.62 14.46
N SER A 12 28.01 -1.56 14.83
CA SER A 12 27.34 -2.53 15.69
C SER A 12 27.34 -3.90 14.99
N HIS A 13 28.47 -4.60 15.03
CA HIS A 13 28.59 -5.95 14.54
C HIS A 13 27.88 -6.86 15.54
N SER A 14 26.76 -7.43 15.11
CA SER A 14 25.90 -8.27 15.91
C SER A 14 26.69 -9.49 16.42
N TRP A 15 26.93 -9.54 17.73
CA TRP A 15 27.68 -10.59 18.44
C TRP A 15 27.21 -12.04 18.18
N TRP A 16 25.96 -12.22 17.71
CA TRP A 16 25.43 -13.54 17.38
C TRP A 16 26.04 -14.13 16.09
N TRP A 17 26.31 -13.31 15.08
CA TRP A 17 26.87 -13.77 13.80
C TRP A 17 28.32 -14.24 13.99
N ASP A 18 29.10 -13.51 14.80
CA ASP A 18 30.52 -13.79 15.03
C ASP A 18 30.75 -15.03 15.91
N SER A 19 29.75 -15.40 16.73
CA SER A 19 29.84 -16.59 17.60
C SER A 19 29.42 -17.89 16.90
N HIS A 20 28.54 -17.84 15.90
CA HIS A 20 27.99 -19.02 15.22
C HIS A 20 28.56 -19.27 13.81
N ILE A 21 29.11 -18.24 13.16
CA ILE A 21 29.67 -18.31 11.79
C ILE A 21 31.15 -17.88 11.83
N SER A 22 31.92 -18.41 12.78
CA SER A 22 33.39 -18.30 12.74
C SER A 22 34.02 -19.62 12.30
N PRO A 23 35.11 -19.59 11.51
CA PRO A 23 35.80 -20.80 11.06
C PRO A 23 36.31 -21.68 12.21
N GLN A 24 36.48 -21.11 13.41
CA GLN A 24 37.02 -21.82 14.57
C GLN A 24 35.98 -22.62 15.36
N ASN A 25 34.69 -22.35 15.19
CA ASN A 25 33.62 -22.96 16.00
C ASN A 25 32.59 -23.76 15.19
N SER A 26 32.66 -23.72 13.85
CA SER A 26 31.67 -24.34 12.96
C SER A 26 32.32 -25.38 12.05
N LYS A 27 32.11 -26.68 12.35
CA LYS A 27 32.55 -27.80 11.48
C LYS A 27 32.06 -27.65 10.03
N TRP A 28 30.91 -27.01 9.82
CA TRP A 28 30.36 -26.79 8.48
C TRP A 28 31.17 -25.77 7.67
N LEU A 29 31.75 -24.74 8.30
CA LEU A 29 32.58 -23.76 7.58
C LEU A 29 33.89 -24.40 7.12
N SER A 30 34.46 -25.27 7.94
CA SER A 30 35.63 -26.07 7.59
C SER A 30 35.35 -27.01 6.43
N ASP A 31 34.27 -27.81 6.51
CA ASP A 31 33.86 -28.74 5.44
C ASP A 31 33.48 -28.02 4.14
N ASN A 32 32.96 -26.78 4.23
CA ASN A 32 32.54 -25.99 3.08
C ASN A 32 33.74 -25.28 2.42
N LEU A 33 34.77 -24.91 3.19
CA LEU A 33 36.06 -24.48 2.65
C LEU A 33 36.77 -25.64 1.95
N GLU A 34 36.77 -26.83 2.54
CA GLU A 34 37.33 -28.04 1.93
C GLU A 34 36.55 -28.49 0.68
N GLY A 35 35.22 -28.37 0.71
CA GLY A 35 34.35 -28.59 -0.46
C GLY A 35 34.55 -27.55 -1.57
N LYS A 36 34.78 -26.29 -1.21
CA LYS A 36 35.12 -25.22 -2.15
C LYS A 36 36.48 -25.45 -2.80
N ASP A 37 37.49 -25.84 -2.03
CA ASP A 37 38.83 -26.15 -2.53
C ASP A 37 38.81 -27.38 -3.45
N SER A 38 38.01 -28.40 -3.12
CA SER A 38 37.76 -29.56 -3.98
C SER A 38 37.05 -29.20 -5.29
N MET A 39 36.05 -28.32 -5.23
CA MET A 39 35.30 -27.83 -6.40
C MET A 39 36.18 -26.97 -7.31
N GLU A 40 37.03 -26.11 -6.74
CA GLU A 40 38.00 -25.31 -7.50
C GLU A 40 39.05 -26.20 -8.18
N LYS A 41 39.48 -27.29 -7.52
CA LYS A 41 40.38 -28.29 -8.11
C LYS A 41 39.75 -29.00 -9.30
N GLN A 42 38.48 -29.40 -9.22
CA GLN A 42 37.78 -30.01 -10.36
C GLN A 42 37.55 -29.03 -11.52
N VAL A 43 37.27 -27.75 -11.25
CA VAL A 43 37.16 -26.74 -12.31
C VAL A 43 38.50 -26.56 -13.03
N LYS A 44 39.62 -26.57 -12.30
CA LYS A 44 40.97 -26.53 -12.89
C LYS A 44 41.28 -27.78 -13.74
N GLU A 45 40.86 -28.97 -13.30
CA GLU A 45 41.00 -30.20 -14.09
C GLU A 45 40.14 -30.18 -15.37
N ILE A 46 38.89 -29.70 -15.29
CA ILE A 46 37.98 -29.51 -16.44
C ILE A 46 38.58 -28.52 -17.45
N LEU A 47 39.09 -27.38 -16.99
CA LEU A 47 39.74 -26.38 -17.84
C LEU A 47 41.03 -26.92 -18.49
N GLY A 48 41.79 -27.76 -17.76
CA GLY A 48 42.96 -28.44 -18.30
C GLY A 48 42.62 -29.42 -19.43
N LEU A 49 41.49 -30.13 -19.33
CA LEU A 49 41.00 -31.07 -20.36
C LEU A 49 40.46 -30.37 -21.61
N ILE A 50 39.94 -29.14 -21.47
CA ILE A 50 39.41 -28.35 -22.60
C ILE A 50 40.53 -27.58 -23.34
N GLY A 51 41.72 -27.47 -22.74
CA GLY A 51 42.90 -26.87 -23.37
C GLY A 51 42.87 -25.34 -23.33
N GLU A 52 43.70 -24.75 -22.49
CA GLU A 52 43.86 -23.31 -22.34
C GLU A 52 44.70 -22.74 -23.51
N GLY A 53 44.11 -22.65 -24.71
CA GLY A 53 44.76 -22.10 -25.90
C GLY A 53 44.02 -22.43 -27.19
N GLY A 54 43.26 -21.46 -27.71
CA GLY A 54 42.37 -21.57 -28.86
C GLY A 54 43.05 -21.67 -30.23
N GLU A 55 43.82 -22.74 -30.46
CA GLU A 55 44.18 -23.20 -31.81
C GLU A 55 43.80 -24.68 -31.96
N PHE A 56 42.68 -24.91 -32.64
CA PHE A 56 42.14 -26.24 -32.93
C PHE A 56 42.84 -26.83 -34.18
N SER A 57 43.89 -27.62 -33.97
CA SER A 57 44.46 -28.50 -34.98
C SER A 57 43.68 -29.82 -35.05
N ALA A 58 43.59 -30.44 -36.23
CA ALA A 58 42.93 -31.73 -36.45
C ALA A 58 43.49 -32.86 -35.55
N GLU A 59 44.77 -32.80 -35.21
CA GLU A 59 45.45 -33.76 -34.33
C GLU A 59 45.03 -33.62 -32.85
N LYS A 60 44.57 -32.43 -32.44
CA LYS A 60 44.01 -32.16 -31.10
C LYS A 60 42.52 -32.51 -31.00
N ALA A 61 41.79 -32.51 -32.12
CA ALA A 61 40.39 -32.91 -32.16
C ALA A 61 40.23 -34.39 -31.83
N GLU A 62 41.11 -35.26 -32.34
CA GLU A 62 41.15 -36.69 -32.02
C GLU A 62 41.47 -36.93 -30.53
N ALA A 63 42.46 -36.20 -29.97
CA ALA A 63 42.76 -36.25 -28.54
C ALA A 63 41.61 -35.74 -27.65
N PHE A 64 40.81 -34.77 -28.11
CA PHE A 64 39.64 -34.27 -27.38
C PHE A 64 38.51 -35.31 -27.35
N TYR A 65 38.29 -36.07 -28.43
CA TYR A 65 37.29 -37.14 -28.45
C TYR A 65 37.66 -38.29 -27.50
N GLU A 66 38.95 -38.61 -27.34
CA GLU A 66 39.43 -39.58 -26.34
C GLU A 66 39.29 -39.08 -24.88
N GLN A 67 39.41 -37.77 -24.64
CA GLN A 67 39.25 -37.16 -23.31
C GLN A 67 37.79 -36.85 -22.94
N ARG A 68 36.86 -36.96 -23.89
CA ARG A 68 35.43 -36.64 -23.72
C ARG A 68 34.74 -37.42 -22.59
N PRO A 69 34.98 -38.73 -22.38
CA PRO A 69 34.37 -39.47 -21.28
C PRO A 69 34.89 -39.00 -19.90
N LEU A 70 36.17 -38.65 -19.81
CA LEU A 70 36.78 -38.12 -18.59
C LEU A 70 36.24 -36.72 -18.27
N LEU A 71 36.06 -35.87 -19.29
CA LEU A 71 35.47 -34.55 -19.15
C LEU A 71 34.01 -34.60 -18.65
N ILE A 72 33.20 -35.49 -19.24
CA ILE A 72 31.81 -35.73 -18.79
C ILE A 72 31.78 -36.16 -17.32
N THR A 73 32.67 -37.09 -16.94
CA THR A 73 32.76 -37.57 -15.56
C THR A 73 33.11 -36.45 -14.57
N HIS A 74 34.03 -35.54 -14.92
CA HIS A 74 34.39 -34.41 -14.06
C HIS A 74 33.25 -33.39 -13.95
N VAL A 75 32.53 -33.11 -15.03
CA VAL A 75 31.37 -32.21 -15.04
C VAL A 75 30.21 -32.78 -14.21
N GLU A 76 29.93 -34.08 -14.31
CA GLU A 76 28.92 -34.77 -13.51
C GLU A 76 29.27 -34.74 -12.01
N ASN A 77 30.54 -34.99 -11.66
CA ASN A 77 31.01 -34.90 -10.28
C ASN A 77 30.91 -33.47 -9.73
N PHE A 78 31.24 -32.46 -10.53
CA PHE A 78 31.09 -31.05 -10.18
C PHE A 78 29.62 -30.70 -9.91
N TYR A 79 28.71 -31.13 -10.78
CA TYR A 79 27.27 -30.91 -10.63
C TYR A 79 26.71 -31.62 -9.38
N SER A 80 27.17 -32.85 -9.10
CA SER A 80 26.80 -33.60 -7.89
C SER A 80 27.25 -32.89 -6.61
N MET A 81 28.49 -32.37 -6.58
CA MET A 81 29.00 -31.60 -5.44
C MET A 81 28.25 -30.28 -5.24
N TYR A 82 27.96 -29.56 -6.33
CA TYR A 82 27.15 -28.34 -6.26
C TYR A 82 25.75 -28.61 -5.71
N ARG A 83 25.11 -29.70 -6.15
CA ARG A 83 23.78 -30.11 -5.66
C ARG A 83 23.82 -30.50 -4.18
N ALA A 84 24.85 -31.20 -3.73
CA ALA A 84 25.05 -31.54 -2.32
C ALA A 84 25.24 -30.28 -1.46
N LEU A 85 25.99 -29.28 -1.97
CA LEU A 85 26.17 -28.00 -1.32
C LEU A 85 24.85 -27.23 -1.20
N ALA A 86 24.08 -27.14 -2.28
CA ALA A 86 22.77 -26.48 -2.30
C ALA A 86 21.78 -27.14 -1.33
N ALA A 87 21.76 -28.48 -1.27
CA ALA A 87 20.92 -29.23 -0.33
C ALA A 87 21.29 -28.97 1.14
N ARG A 88 22.60 -28.89 1.46
CA ARG A 88 23.07 -28.55 2.81
C ARG A 88 22.77 -27.10 3.17
N TYR A 89 22.87 -26.16 2.23
CA TYR A 89 22.48 -24.76 2.43
C TYR A 89 20.98 -24.64 2.75
N ALA A 90 20.11 -25.33 2.00
CA ALA A 90 18.68 -25.36 2.28
C ALA A 90 18.37 -25.92 3.67
N ASN A 91 19.10 -26.96 4.10
CA ASN A 91 18.93 -27.57 5.42
C ASN A 91 19.37 -26.61 6.55
N VAL A 92 20.50 -25.90 6.38
CA VAL A 92 20.99 -24.91 7.36
C VAL A 92 20.06 -23.70 7.46
N THR A 93 19.57 -23.17 6.33
CA THR A 93 18.59 -22.07 6.33
C THR A 93 17.23 -22.52 6.90
N GLY A 94 16.88 -23.81 6.72
CA GLY A 94 15.73 -24.43 7.37
C GLY A 94 15.88 -24.55 8.90
N GLU A 95 17.04 -25.01 9.38
CA GLU A 95 17.36 -25.13 10.81
C GLU A 95 17.51 -23.76 11.49
N LEU A 96 18.08 -22.77 10.80
CA LEU A 96 18.22 -21.39 11.28
C LEU A 96 16.85 -20.72 11.49
N ARG A 97 15.88 -20.98 10.60
CA ARG A 97 14.50 -20.53 10.78
C ARG A 97 13.80 -21.16 11.99
N LYS A 98 14.21 -22.35 12.42
CA LYS A 98 13.66 -23.03 13.60
C LYS A 98 14.31 -22.60 14.92
N THR A 99 15.54 -22.10 14.88
CA THR A 99 16.35 -21.77 16.07
C THR A 99 16.32 -20.30 16.48
N ILE A 100 15.68 -19.42 15.69
CA ILE A 100 15.44 -18.03 16.09
C ILE A 100 14.27 -17.98 17.09
N PRO A 101 14.47 -17.52 18.35
CA PRO A 101 13.38 -17.35 19.30
C PRO A 101 12.41 -16.26 18.83
N SER A 102 11.11 -16.49 19.02
CA SER A 102 10.01 -15.61 18.59
C SER A 102 10.07 -14.16 19.10
N SER A 103 10.99 -13.84 20.02
CA SER A 103 11.19 -12.51 20.60
C SER A 103 12.09 -11.56 19.78
N LEU A 104 12.78 -12.04 18.74
CA LEU A 104 13.59 -11.19 17.85
C LEU A 104 12.95 -10.92 16.48
N GLN A 105 11.78 -11.51 16.21
CA GLN A 105 11.11 -11.41 14.92
C GLN A 105 10.33 -10.09 14.73
N SER A 106 10.21 -9.25 15.77
CA SER A 106 9.56 -7.95 15.70
C SER A 106 10.47 -6.79 15.23
N HIS A 107 11.76 -7.04 14.97
CA HIS A 107 12.70 -5.98 14.55
C HIS A 107 13.56 -6.32 13.33
N SER A 108 13.10 -7.19 12.42
CA SER A 108 13.74 -7.34 11.11
C SER A 108 12.72 -7.42 9.98
N SER A 109 12.15 -6.27 9.61
CA SER A 109 11.60 -6.09 8.27
C SER A 109 12.78 -5.84 7.32
N PHE A 110 13.27 -6.91 6.73
CA PHE A 110 13.98 -6.86 5.46
C PHE A 110 13.24 -7.82 4.52
N GLY A 111 12.57 -7.23 3.53
CA GLY A 111 11.67 -7.93 2.62
C GLY A 111 12.39 -9.01 1.81
N VAL A 112 11.71 -10.14 1.61
CA VAL A 112 11.12 -10.59 0.36
C VAL A 112 10.16 -11.71 0.77
N SER A 113 8.86 -11.50 0.55
CA SER A 113 7.82 -12.49 0.81
C SER A 113 7.25 -12.95 -0.52
N GLU A 114 7.77 -14.05 -1.06
CA GLU A 114 7.01 -14.93 -1.94
C GLU A 114 6.33 -15.98 -1.05
N SER A 115 5.01 -15.93 -1.02
CA SER A 115 4.15 -16.81 -0.24
C SER A 115 3.47 -17.79 -1.20
N ASP A 116 3.91 -19.05 -1.19
CA ASP A 116 3.11 -20.18 -1.62
C ASP A 116 2.47 -20.80 -0.38
N SER A 117 1.14 -20.82 -0.35
CA SER A 117 0.34 -21.41 0.72
C SER A 117 -0.20 -22.76 0.29
N GLU A 118 0.25 -23.83 0.94
CA GLU A 118 -0.53 -25.05 1.10
C GLU A 118 -0.87 -25.29 2.58
N THR A 119 -2.10 -25.75 2.74
CA THR A 119 -2.83 -26.12 3.94
C THR A 119 -2.07 -27.02 4.93
N GLN A 120 -2.22 -26.78 6.24
CA GLN A 120 -2.71 -27.79 7.18
C GLN A 120 -3.02 -27.21 8.58
N SER A 121 -4.15 -27.68 9.10
CA SER A 121 -4.74 -27.42 10.41
C SER A 121 -3.95 -28.05 11.55
N SER A 122 -3.91 -27.42 12.74
CA SER A 122 -4.27 -28.04 14.03
C SER A 122 -3.83 -27.20 15.24
N SER A 123 -4.83 -26.81 16.03
CA SER A 123 -4.86 -26.79 17.51
C SER A 123 -3.69 -26.18 18.29
N TYR A 124 -3.94 -25.12 19.06
CA TYR A 124 -3.67 -25.10 20.51
C TYR A 124 -4.63 -24.13 21.23
N PRO A 125 -4.95 -24.38 22.53
CA PRO A 125 -5.90 -23.60 23.29
C PRO A 125 -5.25 -22.38 23.96
N GLU A 126 -6.09 -21.38 24.15
CA GLU A 126 -5.94 -20.23 25.02
C GLU A 126 -5.57 -20.60 26.46
N SER A 127 -4.76 -19.75 27.10
CA SER A 127 -4.74 -19.60 28.54
C SER A 127 -4.48 -18.16 28.92
N ASP A 128 -5.39 -17.66 29.74
CA ASP A 128 -5.40 -16.40 30.47
C ASP A 128 -4.14 -16.16 31.31
N MET A 129 -3.86 -14.87 31.58
CA MET A 129 -3.92 -14.25 32.92
C MET A 129 -3.15 -12.92 32.95
N GLN A 130 -3.91 -11.83 32.86
CA GLN A 130 -4.05 -10.78 33.89
C GLN A 130 -2.88 -10.50 34.85
N GLY A 131 -2.47 -9.23 34.95
CA GLY A 131 -1.60 -8.79 36.05
C GLY A 131 -1.12 -7.34 36.04
N ASN A 132 -1.98 -6.41 36.46
CA ASN A 132 -1.70 -5.27 37.33
C ASN A 132 -0.53 -4.27 37.05
N MET A 133 -0.95 -3.03 36.79
CA MET A 133 -0.40 -1.73 37.24
C MET A 133 -0.04 -1.73 38.76
N PRO A 134 0.63 -0.72 39.41
CA PRO A 134 0.51 0.74 39.15
C PRO A 134 1.67 1.70 39.60
N GLN A 135 1.36 3.00 39.49
CA GLN A 135 1.92 4.19 40.19
C GLN A 135 3.21 4.79 39.57
N GLN A 136 3.51 6.09 39.57
CA GLN A 136 3.06 7.26 40.33
C GLN A 136 3.76 8.51 39.74
N LYS A 137 3.14 9.70 39.70
CA LYS A 137 3.61 10.98 40.32
C LYS A 137 3.06 12.26 39.66
N GLN A 138 3.04 13.26 40.54
CA GLN A 138 2.32 14.52 40.53
C GLN A 138 3.05 15.69 39.86
N LYS A 139 2.23 16.60 39.32
CA LYS A 139 2.23 18.08 39.41
C LYS A 139 3.24 18.94 38.61
N PRO A 140 2.84 20.21 38.32
CA PRO A 140 3.13 20.92 37.07
C PRO A 140 4.05 22.13 37.23
N GLY A 141 4.54 22.66 36.11
CA GLY A 141 5.20 23.97 36.01
C GLY A 141 4.67 24.75 34.80
N GLN A 142 4.30 26.00 35.02
CA GLN A 142 3.97 27.02 34.02
C GLN A 142 5.22 27.81 33.61
N ASP A 143 5.18 28.34 32.38
CA ASP A 143 5.73 29.59 31.82
C ASP A 143 5.95 29.35 30.30
N TYR A 144 5.60 30.18 29.32
CA TYR A 144 5.64 31.65 29.23
C TYR A 144 4.92 32.11 27.93
N LEU A 145 4.13 33.21 28.00
CA LEU A 145 3.73 34.23 26.98
C LEU A 145 3.16 33.82 25.58
N ASP A 146 2.35 34.58 24.83
CA ASP A 146 2.09 36.03 24.69
C ASP A 146 0.79 36.30 23.85
N VAL A 147 0.32 37.57 23.87
CA VAL A 147 -0.50 38.31 22.88
C VAL A 147 -2.01 38.54 23.14
N SER A 148 -2.28 39.65 23.82
CA SER A 148 -3.17 40.81 23.52
C SER A 148 -4.49 40.70 22.72
N ILE A 149 -5.52 41.35 23.30
CA ILE A 149 -6.56 42.31 22.81
C ILE A 149 -7.78 42.08 23.73
N GLY A 150 -8.46 43.04 24.38
CA GLY A 150 -8.46 44.49 24.39
C GLY A 150 -9.84 44.92 24.93
N SER A 151 -9.88 45.96 25.79
CA SER A 151 -11.05 46.78 26.17
C SER A 151 -12.25 46.06 26.83
N GLY A 152 -12.73 46.39 28.03
CA GLY A 152 -12.73 47.65 28.75
C GLY A 152 -14.15 47.86 29.31
N VAL A 153 -14.39 47.47 30.56
CA VAL A 153 -15.59 47.78 31.36
C VAL A 153 -15.15 48.72 32.49
N SER A 154 -15.95 49.77 32.70
CA SER A 154 -15.76 50.80 33.72
C SER A 154 -16.65 50.57 34.93
N SER A 155 -16.04 50.59 36.11
CA SER A 155 -16.56 51.04 37.43
C SER A 155 -15.39 50.86 38.41
N ASP A 156 -15.15 51.63 39.47
CA ASP A 156 -15.65 52.86 40.07
C ASP A 156 -14.65 53.17 41.22
N VAL A 157 -14.83 54.30 41.91
CA VAL A 157 -14.45 54.56 43.31
C VAL A 157 -13.11 55.28 43.60
N SER A 158 -13.30 56.53 44.08
CA SER A 158 -12.76 57.13 45.33
C SER A 158 -11.79 58.32 45.29
N LYS A 159 -12.31 59.39 45.92
CA LYS A 159 -11.71 60.27 46.94
C LYS A 159 -10.71 61.37 46.55
N LYS A 160 -11.22 62.59 46.76
CA LYS A 160 -10.77 63.57 47.78
C LYS A 160 -9.46 64.32 47.49
N GLY A 161 -9.59 65.63 47.27
CA GLY A 161 -8.55 66.58 47.62
C GLY A 161 -8.59 67.91 46.87
N SER A 162 -8.73 68.97 47.66
CA SER A 162 -8.17 70.32 47.48
C SER A 162 -8.85 71.37 46.58
N GLU A 163 -9.50 72.31 47.28
CA GLU A 163 -9.17 73.75 47.44
C GLU A 163 -8.73 74.58 46.20
N GLY A 164 -9.34 75.77 46.09
CA GLY A 164 -8.92 76.89 45.21
C GLY A 164 -10.00 77.25 44.18
N SER A 165 -11.06 77.96 44.57
CA SER A 165 -11.19 79.43 44.53
C SER A 165 -11.80 79.96 43.22
N LEU A 166 -13.05 80.40 43.36
CA LEU A 166 -13.70 81.62 42.84
C LEU A 166 -13.47 82.04 41.38
N SER A 167 -14.55 82.19 40.62
CA SER A 167 -15.15 83.53 40.37
C SER A 167 -16.25 83.46 39.30
N SER A 168 -17.42 84.00 39.61
CA SER A 168 -18.36 84.51 38.61
C SER A 168 -19.01 85.75 39.18
N SER A 169 -18.59 86.92 38.70
CA SER A 169 -19.52 87.90 38.16
C SER A 169 -18.71 89.08 37.62
N ASP A 170 -18.80 89.21 36.31
CA ASP A 170 -18.37 90.35 35.53
C ASP A 170 -19.09 91.63 35.99
N SER A 171 -18.37 92.74 36.03
CA SER A 171 -18.82 94.04 35.50
C SER A 171 -17.69 95.05 35.68
N ASP A 172 -16.81 95.08 34.67
CA ASP A 172 -15.88 96.18 34.42
C ASP A 172 -16.66 97.40 33.95
N SER A 173 -16.43 98.55 34.59
CA SER A 173 -16.40 99.87 33.96
C SER A 173 -15.94 100.88 35.02
N GLU A 174 -14.70 101.34 34.95
CA GLU A 174 -14.47 102.78 34.82
C GLU A 174 -13.03 103.15 34.44
N LEU A 175 -12.99 104.29 33.77
CA LEU A 175 -11.96 104.91 32.97
C LEU A 175 -10.84 105.48 33.85
N ASP A 176 -9.59 105.25 33.45
CA ASP A 176 -8.39 105.85 34.04
C ASP A 176 -8.28 107.33 33.65
N GLU A 177 -8.11 108.23 34.62
CA GLU A 177 -7.36 109.47 34.38
C GLU A 177 -6.66 109.94 35.66
N ALA A 178 -5.33 109.93 35.61
CA ALA A 178 -4.44 110.38 36.67
C ALA A 178 -4.59 111.87 36.95
N LYS A 179 -4.48 112.27 38.21
CA LYS A 179 -3.58 113.36 38.64
C LYS A 179 -3.37 113.40 40.15
N GLU A 180 -2.12 113.63 40.44
CA GLU A 180 -1.47 113.80 41.72
C GLU A 180 -1.71 115.22 42.24
N GLU A 181 -2.43 115.40 43.36
CA GLU A 181 -2.04 116.42 44.34
C GLU A 181 -2.63 116.14 45.74
N ASN A 182 -1.74 116.29 46.71
CA ASN A 182 -1.82 115.80 48.07
C ASN A 182 -2.49 116.84 49.00
N ARG A 183 -3.06 116.33 50.11
CA ARG A 183 -3.20 116.99 51.43
C ARG A 183 -4.27 118.05 51.72
N SER A 184 -5.04 118.59 50.77
CA SER A 184 -6.10 119.58 51.13
C SER A 184 -7.50 118.98 51.34
N ILE A 185 -7.83 117.89 50.64
CA ILE A 185 -9.18 117.27 50.64
C ILE A 185 -9.47 116.49 51.94
N PHE A 186 -8.44 116.05 52.67
CA PHE A 186 -8.60 115.29 53.91
C PHE A 186 -9.35 116.08 55.01
N TYR A 187 -9.17 117.40 55.08
CA TYR A 187 -9.90 118.24 56.04
C TYR A 187 -11.36 118.49 55.64
N ALA A 188 -11.68 118.51 54.35
CA ALA A 188 -13.06 118.67 53.87
C ALA A 188 -13.89 117.39 54.08
N LEU A 189 -13.26 116.21 53.91
CA LEU A 189 -13.90 114.93 54.17
C LEU A 189 -14.20 114.69 55.66
N SER A 190 -13.31 115.10 56.58
CA SER A 190 -13.60 115.02 58.02
C SER A 190 -14.76 115.92 58.46
N GLN A 191 -14.97 117.08 57.83
CA GLN A 191 -16.12 117.93 58.10
C GLN A 191 -17.43 117.31 57.59
N LYS A 192 -17.39 116.62 56.45
CA LYS A 192 -18.56 115.95 55.85
C LYS A 192 -19.00 114.70 56.61
N ILE A 193 -18.07 114.01 57.28
CA ILE A 193 -18.38 112.84 58.12
C ILE A 193 -19.19 113.25 59.35
N ILE A 194 -18.88 114.39 59.97
CA ILE A 194 -19.63 114.91 61.13
C ILE A 194 -21.06 115.29 60.72
N GLU A 195 -21.24 115.92 59.55
CA GLU A 195 -22.59 116.24 59.04
C GLU A 195 -23.43 114.97 58.75
N LEU A 196 -22.79 113.90 58.25
CA LEU A 196 -23.48 112.62 58.01
C LEU A 196 -23.79 111.87 59.30
N GLU A 197 -22.98 112.03 60.36
CA GLU A 197 -23.26 111.45 61.68
C GLU A 197 -24.45 112.14 62.37
N ASP A 198 -24.59 113.46 62.22
CA ASP A 198 -25.75 114.22 62.70
C ASP A 198 -27.05 113.85 61.94
N GLU A 199 -26.99 113.67 60.61
CA GLU A 199 -28.12 113.20 59.81
C GLU A 199 -28.54 111.75 60.17
N LEU A 200 -27.59 110.88 60.53
CA LEU A 200 -27.87 109.50 60.95
C LEU A 200 -28.52 109.45 62.34
N HIS A 201 -28.15 110.37 63.24
CA HIS A 201 -28.81 110.51 64.54
C HIS A 201 -30.24 111.04 64.41
N GLU A 202 -30.52 111.93 63.44
CA GLU A 202 -31.86 112.40 63.16
C GLU A 202 -32.74 111.30 62.50
N ALA A 203 -32.16 110.45 61.64
CA ALA A 203 -32.86 109.31 61.05
C ALA A 203 -33.23 108.23 62.09
N ARG A 204 -32.40 108.01 63.12
CA ARG A 204 -32.72 107.10 64.24
C ARG A 204 -33.88 107.60 65.10
N GLY A 205 -33.94 108.91 65.39
CA GLY A 205 -35.08 109.49 66.10
C GLY A 205 -36.42 109.37 65.36
N LYS A 206 -36.39 109.28 64.02
CA LYS A 206 -37.58 109.03 63.18
C LYS A 206 -37.99 107.55 63.14
N LEU A 207 -37.07 106.63 63.38
CA LEU A 207 -37.33 105.18 63.47
C LEU A 207 -38.04 104.83 64.78
N ASP A 208 -37.59 105.39 65.91
CA ASP A 208 -38.21 105.18 67.22
C ASP A 208 -39.66 105.70 67.26
N ALA A 209 -39.93 106.83 66.58
CA ALA A 209 -41.28 107.39 66.42
C ALA A 209 -42.21 106.57 65.49
N LEU A 210 -41.64 105.67 64.67
CA LEU A 210 -42.40 104.72 63.85
C LEU A 210 -42.62 103.38 64.57
N GLU A 211 -41.69 102.96 65.43
CA GLU A 211 -41.84 101.78 66.29
C GLU A 211 -42.95 101.97 67.34
N GLU A 212 -43.08 103.17 67.92
CA GLU A 212 -44.16 103.47 68.87
C GLU A 212 -45.56 103.46 68.21
N LYS A 213 -45.66 103.77 66.91
CA LYS A 213 -46.91 103.69 66.15
C LYS A 213 -47.27 102.27 65.74
N HIS A 214 -46.30 101.38 65.59
CA HIS A 214 -46.54 99.97 65.22
C HIS A 214 -47.09 99.14 66.40
N ALA A 215 -46.87 99.58 67.65
CA ALA A 215 -47.42 98.94 68.85
C ALA A 215 -48.94 99.20 69.07
N HIS A 216 -49.51 100.24 68.45
CA HIS A 216 -50.88 100.67 68.72
C HIS A 216 -51.95 100.11 67.74
N CYS A 217 -51.55 99.40 66.68
CA CYS A 217 -52.48 98.83 65.70
C CYS A 217 -52.57 97.28 65.70
N GLN A 218 -52.08 96.61 66.75
CA GLN A 218 -52.17 95.14 66.91
C GLN A 218 -53.11 94.76 68.08
N GLY A 219 -54.29 95.38 68.13
CA GLY A 219 -55.26 95.24 69.25
C GLY A 219 -56.60 94.59 68.89
N ASP A 220 -56.87 94.25 67.64
CA ASP A 220 -58.18 93.71 67.20
C ASP A 220 -58.03 92.39 66.40
N LEU A 221 -57.78 91.29 67.10
CA LEU A 221 -58.04 89.92 66.63
C LEU A 221 -58.67 89.11 67.77
N GLY A 222 -59.98 89.21 67.92
CA GLY A 222 -60.78 88.40 68.83
C GLY A 222 -61.65 87.39 68.09
N THR A 223 -61.14 86.20 67.76
CA THR A 223 -61.94 85.00 67.43
C THR A 223 -61.24 83.68 67.80
N ASN A 224 -60.93 83.46 69.08
CA ASN A 224 -60.42 82.18 69.60
C ASN A 224 -61.54 81.19 69.99
N SER A 225 -62.40 80.82 69.03
CA SER A 225 -63.34 79.69 69.22
C SER A 225 -63.61 78.84 67.97
N LYS A 226 -63.03 79.16 66.80
CA LYS A 226 -63.10 78.33 65.57
C LYS A 226 -61.75 77.69 65.19
N VAL A 227 -60.66 78.08 65.83
CA VAL A 227 -59.31 77.56 65.54
C VAL A 227 -59.15 76.11 66.01
N ALA A 228 -59.78 75.72 67.12
CA ALA A 228 -59.64 74.36 67.66
C ALA A 228 -60.40 73.28 66.86
N GLU A 229 -61.57 73.60 66.27
CA GLU A 229 -62.26 72.67 65.34
C GLU A 229 -61.51 72.58 64.01
N HIS A 230 -61.00 73.70 63.49
CA HIS A 230 -60.20 73.69 62.26
C HIS A 230 -58.80 73.09 62.45
N GLU A 231 -58.16 73.13 63.63
CA GLU A 231 -56.89 72.43 63.90
C GLU A 231 -57.07 70.91 63.99
N GLY A 232 -58.19 70.44 64.56
CA GLY A 232 -58.54 69.01 64.58
C GLY A 232 -58.86 68.49 63.18
N GLU A 233 -59.62 69.24 62.39
CA GLU A 233 -59.86 68.94 60.97
C GLU A 233 -58.60 69.05 60.12
N LEU A 234 -57.68 69.99 60.39
CA LEU A 234 -56.39 70.08 59.71
C LEU A 234 -55.51 68.87 60.01
N GLN A 235 -55.42 68.42 61.26
CA GLN A 235 -54.63 67.23 61.61
C GLN A 235 -55.22 65.95 61.05
N ILE A 236 -56.55 65.82 61.00
CA ILE A 236 -57.20 64.68 60.35
C ILE A 236 -56.96 64.74 58.84
N SER A 237 -57.12 65.91 58.21
CA SER A 237 -56.82 66.12 56.79
C SER A 237 -55.34 65.92 56.45
N ASP A 238 -54.41 66.29 57.33
CA ASP A 238 -52.97 66.09 57.17
C ASP A 238 -52.61 64.62 57.34
N MET A 239 -53.22 63.92 58.29
CA MET A 239 -53.01 62.49 58.49
C MET A 239 -53.64 61.67 57.35
N GLU A 240 -54.80 62.09 56.84
CA GLU A 240 -55.42 61.55 55.62
C GLU A 240 -54.57 61.86 54.38
N SER A 241 -54.04 63.07 54.24
CA SER A 241 -53.18 63.43 53.12
C SER A 241 -51.84 62.69 53.15
N ASN A 242 -51.26 62.45 54.33
CA ASN A 242 -50.05 61.64 54.47
C ASN A 242 -50.31 60.15 54.21
N ASN A 243 -51.46 59.62 54.63
CA ASN A 243 -51.86 58.26 54.28
C ASN A 243 -52.10 58.11 52.78
N LEU A 244 -52.75 59.09 52.14
CA LEU A 244 -52.93 59.10 50.68
C LEU A 244 -51.60 59.27 49.93
N GLN A 245 -50.67 60.09 50.45
CA GLN A 245 -49.31 60.24 49.90
C GLN A 245 -48.57 58.89 49.95
N LYS A 246 -48.64 58.19 51.09
CA LYS A 246 -48.03 56.87 51.25
C LYS A 246 -48.68 55.82 50.34
N ASP A 247 -50.01 55.80 50.24
CA ASP A 247 -50.73 54.91 49.33
C ASP A 247 -50.39 55.21 47.85
N LEU A 248 -50.14 56.49 47.50
CA LEU A 248 -49.69 56.90 46.18
C LEU A 248 -48.24 56.48 45.90
N GLU A 249 -47.35 56.59 46.88
CA GLU A 249 -45.95 56.12 46.78
C GLU A 249 -45.89 54.59 46.66
N GLU A 250 -46.68 53.86 47.45
CA GLU A 250 -46.79 52.40 47.35
C GLU A 250 -47.37 51.97 45.99
N ARG A 251 -48.41 52.66 45.49
CA ARG A 251 -48.92 52.44 44.13
C ARG A 251 -47.90 52.79 43.05
N HIS A 252 -47.12 53.85 43.22
CA HIS A 252 -46.07 54.22 42.27
C HIS A 252 -44.97 53.14 42.25
N SER A 253 -44.51 52.69 43.41
CA SER A 253 -43.53 51.60 43.52
C SER A 253 -44.05 50.30 42.90
N PHE A 254 -45.32 49.96 43.10
CA PHE A 254 -45.95 48.79 42.46
C PHE A 254 -46.06 48.95 40.94
N LEU A 255 -46.43 50.13 40.44
CA LEU A 255 -46.49 50.41 39.01
C LEU A 255 -45.11 50.38 38.35
N GLU A 256 -44.07 50.85 39.06
CA GLU A 256 -42.70 50.85 38.59
C GLU A 256 -42.13 49.43 38.51
N SER A 257 -42.34 48.61 39.54
CA SER A 257 -42.02 47.17 39.48
C SER A 257 -42.81 46.44 38.39
N SER A 258 -44.10 46.75 38.23
CA SER A 258 -44.92 46.17 37.15
C SER A 258 -44.46 46.61 35.75
N ARG A 259 -43.94 47.83 35.61
CA ARG A 259 -43.34 48.34 34.37
C ARG A 259 -42.01 47.65 34.07
N GLU A 260 -41.18 47.43 35.08
CA GLU A 260 -39.90 46.72 34.96
C GLU A 260 -40.11 45.27 34.53
N VAL A 261 -41.00 44.53 35.20
CA VAL A 261 -41.39 43.17 34.80
C VAL A 261 -41.97 43.13 33.38
N ARG A 262 -42.72 44.17 32.97
CA ARG A 262 -43.24 44.26 31.60
C ARG A 262 -42.11 44.48 30.58
N SER A 263 -41.14 45.33 30.90
CA SER A 263 -39.96 45.55 30.06
C SER A 263 -39.10 44.29 29.92
N GLU A 264 -38.91 43.55 31.01
CA GLU A 264 -38.18 42.27 31.00
C GLU A 264 -38.94 41.21 30.19
N LYS A 265 -40.27 41.15 30.32
CA LYS A 265 -41.12 40.27 29.51
C LYS A 265 -41.00 40.60 28.02
N GLU A 266 -41.06 41.88 27.65
CA GLU A 266 -40.91 42.32 26.26
C GLU A 266 -39.52 41.98 25.70
N ALA A 267 -38.46 42.14 26.50
CA ALA A 267 -37.11 41.73 26.14
C ALA A 267 -37.00 40.20 25.95
N LEU A 268 -37.61 39.41 26.84
CA LEU A 268 -37.61 37.96 26.73
C LEU A 268 -38.42 37.46 25.54
N GLU A 269 -39.56 38.10 25.22
CA GLU A 269 -40.34 37.83 24.01
C GLU A 269 -39.56 38.16 22.73
N ALA A 270 -38.78 39.24 22.72
CA ALA A 270 -37.90 39.58 21.60
C ALA A 270 -36.82 38.50 21.39
N VAL A 271 -36.15 38.05 22.46
CA VAL A 271 -35.15 36.97 22.40
C VAL A 271 -35.77 35.64 21.96
N MET A 272 -36.99 35.31 22.43
CA MET A 272 -37.69 34.12 21.96
C MET A 272 -38.04 34.17 20.47
N LEU A 273 -38.41 35.35 19.95
CA LEU A 273 -38.66 35.53 18.52
C LEU A 273 -37.37 35.38 17.70
N GLU A 274 -36.24 35.87 18.20
CA GLU A 274 -34.93 35.72 17.56
C GLU A 274 -34.49 34.26 17.52
N HIS A 275 -34.52 33.54 18.65
CA HIS A 275 -34.22 32.10 18.68
C HIS A 275 -35.19 31.30 17.80
N LYS A 276 -36.48 31.66 17.76
CA LYS A 276 -37.44 31.01 16.87
C LYS A 276 -37.04 31.21 15.40
N HIS A 277 -36.66 32.42 15.03
CA HIS A 277 -36.18 32.71 13.67
C HIS A 277 -34.90 31.94 13.35
N GLU A 278 -33.94 31.88 14.29
CA GLU A 278 -32.69 31.13 14.13
C GLU A 278 -32.95 29.62 13.96
N ILE A 279 -33.86 29.04 14.75
CA ILE A 279 -34.28 27.64 14.60
C ILE A 279 -34.90 27.41 13.21
N GLU A 280 -35.73 28.34 12.72
CA GLU A 280 -36.35 28.24 11.40
C GLU A 280 -35.30 28.29 10.28
N VAL A 281 -34.30 29.17 10.41
CA VAL A 281 -33.16 29.28 9.48
C VAL A 281 -32.30 28.02 9.51
N LEU A 282 -31.94 27.52 10.69
CA LEU A 282 -31.17 26.29 10.85
C LEU A 282 -31.92 25.07 10.30
N LYS A 283 -33.24 25.00 10.49
CA LYS A 283 -34.09 23.96 9.89
C LYS A 283 -34.10 24.02 8.37
N GLY A 284 -34.15 25.23 7.80
CA GLY A 284 -34.02 25.44 6.35
C GLY A 284 -32.65 25.04 5.82
N ALA A 285 -31.57 25.38 6.53
CA ALA A 285 -30.22 24.98 6.20
C ALA A 285 -30.03 23.45 6.27
N MET A 286 -30.56 22.81 7.31
CA MET A 286 -30.52 21.35 7.48
C MET A 286 -31.29 20.63 6.36
N ALA A 287 -32.47 21.13 5.97
CA ALA A 287 -33.23 20.60 4.85
C ALA A 287 -32.49 20.76 3.51
N SER A 288 -31.82 21.90 3.31
CA SER A 288 -31.01 22.14 2.10
C SER A 288 -29.79 21.23 2.04
N ALA A 289 -29.08 21.03 3.16
CA ALA A 289 -27.97 20.09 3.27
C ALA A 289 -28.43 18.65 3.03
N ALA A 290 -29.56 18.24 3.60
CA ALA A 290 -30.14 16.93 3.34
C ALA A 290 -30.44 16.71 1.85
N LYS A 291 -30.98 17.73 1.16
CA LYS A 291 -31.25 17.65 -0.28
C LYS A 291 -29.96 17.56 -1.11
N GLN A 292 -28.89 18.24 -0.70
CA GLN A 292 -27.58 18.13 -1.35
C GLN A 292 -27.00 16.72 -1.22
N PHE A 293 -27.04 16.13 -0.02
CA PHE A 293 -26.57 14.76 0.18
C PHE A 293 -27.42 13.74 -0.59
N GLU A 294 -28.72 13.95 -0.71
CA GLU A 294 -29.59 13.08 -1.51
C GLU A 294 -29.18 13.09 -2.99
N VAL A 295 -28.89 14.26 -3.56
CA VAL A 295 -28.39 14.38 -4.94
C VAL A 295 -27.00 13.77 -5.10
N GLU A 296 -26.11 13.93 -4.12
CA GLU A 296 -24.78 13.33 -4.17
C GLU A 296 -24.84 11.80 -4.08
N LEU A 297 -25.75 11.24 -3.28
CA LEU A 297 -26.00 9.80 -3.22
C LEU A 297 -26.51 9.26 -4.56
N GLU A 298 -27.50 9.91 -5.18
CA GLU A 298 -27.98 9.52 -6.52
C GLU A 298 -26.87 9.57 -7.57
N HIS A 299 -26.00 10.58 -7.51
CA HIS A 299 -24.84 10.67 -8.40
C HIS A 299 -23.86 9.52 -8.20
N ARG A 300 -23.54 9.17 -6.95
CA ARG A 300 -22.66 8.05 -6.62
C ARG A 300 -23.27 6.70 -7.00
N ASP A 301 -24.58 6.52 -6.83
CA ASP A 301 -25.27 5.32 -7.28
C ASP A 301 -25.17 5.17 -8.81
N LEU A 302 -25.29 6.27 -9.56
CA LEU A 302 -25.13 6.25 -11.02
C LEU A 302 -23.68 5.94 -11.45
N GLU A 303 -22.68 6.45 -10.74
CA GLU A 303 -21.27 6.07 -10.94
C GLU A 303 -21.03 4.58 -10.64
N ILE A 304 -21.61 4.06 -9.57
CA ILE A 304 -21.53 2.64 -9.21
C ILE A 304 -22.14 1.77 -10.31
N GLU A 305 -23.32 2.14 -10.84
CA GLU A 305 -23.95 1.40 -11.93
C GLU A 305 -23.13 1.45 -13.22
N LYS A 306 -22.49 2.59 -13.52
CA LYS A 306 -21.55 2.68 -14.65
C LYS A 306 -20.34 1.75 -14.46
N CYS A 307 -19.72 1.77 -13.29
CA CYS A 307 -18.61 0.88 -12.95
C CYS A 307 -19.02 -0.61 -13.03
N LYS A 308 -20.22 -0.95 -12.53
CA LYS A 308 -20.77 -2.32 -12.65
C LYS A 308 -20.96 -2.73 -14.10
N HIS A 309 -21.47 -1.84 -14.95
CA HIS A 309 -21.65 -2.11 -16.37
C HIS A 309 -20.30 -2.33 -17.08
N GLU A 310 -19.33 -1.46 -16.84
CA GLU A 310 -17.97 -1.60 -17.39
C GLU A 310 -17.30 -2.90 -16.93
N LEU A 311 -17.45 -3.26 -15.66
CA LEU A 311 -16.94 -4.51 -15.10
C LEU A 311 -17.64 -5.73 -15.71
N GLY A 312 -18.95 -5.64 -15.98
CA GLY A 312 -19.70 -6.67 -16.70
C GLY A 312 -19.18 -6.88 -18.13
N VAL A 313 -18.99 -5.81 -18.89
CA VAL A 313 -18.45 -5.86 -20.25
C VAL A 313 -17.02 -6.42 -20.26
N LEU A 314 -16.18 -6.02 -19.31
CA LEU A 314 -14.83 -6.57 -19.17
C LEU A 314 -14.85 -8.06 -18.79
N SER A 315 -15.75 -8.48 -17.91
CA SER A 315 -15.91 -9.88 -17.54
C SER A 315 -16.36 -10.74 -18.72
N GLU A 316 -17.28 -10.25 -19.56
CA GLU A 316 -17.70 -10.96 -20.78
C GLU A 316 -16.57 -11.10 -21.79
N LYS A 317 -15.79 -10.03 -22.02
CA LYS A 317 -14.59 -10.07 -22.87
C LYS A 317 -13.57 -11.08 -22.34
N TYR A 318 -13.29 -11.04 -21.03
CA TYR A 318 -12.39 -12.00 -20.40
C TYR A 318 -12.85 -13.46 -20.59
N LEU A 319 -14.16 -13.74 -20.43
CA LEU A 319 -14.71 -15.07 -20.67
C LEU A 319 -14.59 -15.49 -22.15
N HIS A 320 -14.81 -14.56 -23.08
CA HIS A 320 -14.63 -14.82 -24.51
C HIS A 320 -13.18 -15.14 -24.83
N ASP A 321 -12.23 -14.30 -24.40
CA ASP A 321 -10.80 -14.50 -24.64
C ASP A 321 -10.31 -15.81 -24.01
N LYS A 322 -10.77 -16.12 -22.80
CA LYS A 322 -10.51 -17.42 -22.14
C LYS A 322 -10.99 -18.59 -22.99
N SER A 323 -12.23 -18.53 -23.50
CA SER A 323 -12.77 -19.59 -24.37
C SER A 323 -11.95 -19.73 -25.66
N THR A 324 -11.53 -18.63 -26.27
CA THR A 324 -10.71 -18.68 -27.50
C THR A 324 -9.33 -19.30 -27.24
N LEU A 325 -8.70 -18.98 -26.10
CA LEU A 325 -7.43 -19.57 -25.70
C LEU A 325 -7.57 -21.06 -25.38
N GLU A 326 -8.66 -21.47 -24.73
CA GLU A 326 -8.95 -22.89 -24.48
C GLU A 326 -9.13 -23.67 -25.79
N ASP A 327 -9.79 -23.08 -26.79
CA ASP A 327 -9.94 -23.67 -28.12
C ASP A 327 -8.61 -23.75 -28.87
N GLU A 328 -7.76 -22.72 -28.80
CA GLU A 328 -6.40 -22.74 -29.34
C GLU A 328 -5.53 -23.82 -28.69
N HIS A 329 -5.57 -23.92 -27.37
CA HIS A 329 -4.85 -24.95 -26.64
C HIS A 329 -5.28 -26.35 -27.09
N ARG A 330 -6.59 -26.57 -27.27
CA ARG A 330 -7.13 -27.83 -27.79
C ARG A 330 -6.65 -28.11 -29.22
N ARG A 331 -6.59 -27.10 -30.09
CA ARG A 331 -6.05 -27.24 -31.45
C ARG A 331 -4.58 -27.63 -31.43
N LEU A 332 -3.75 -26.92 -30.65
CA LEU A 332 -2.33 -27.20 -30.50
C LEU A 332 -2.07 -28.60 -29.95
N GLN A 333 -2.84 -29.02 -28.94
CA GLN A 333 -2.77 -30.38 -28.40
C GLN A 333 -3.11 -31.44 -29.45
N GLY A 334 -4.07 -31.15 -30.34
CA GLY A 334 -4.37 -31.99 -31.50
C GLY A 334 -3.21 -32.11 -32.48
N VAL A 335 -2.53 -31.01 -32.78
CA VAL A 335 -1.33 -31.00 -33.64
C VAL A 335 -0.19 -31.79 -33.01
N ILE A 336 0.08 -31.60 -31.72
CA ILE A 336 1.10 -32.35 -30.97
C ILE A 336 0.81 -33.86 -31.06
N LYS A 337 -0.42 -34.28 -30.80
CA LYS A 337 -0.81 -35.70 -30.89
C LYS A 337 -0.60 -36.28 -32.30
N ASN A 338 -0.86 -35.50 -33.34
CA ASN A 338 -0.59 -35.92 -34.72
C ASN A 338 0.92 -36.07 -34.97
N MET A 339 1.72 -35.08 -34.54
CA MET A 339 3.18 -35.13 -34.66
C MET A 339 3.79 -36.31 -33.89
N GLU A 340 3.28 -36.63 -32.70
CA GLU A 340 3.68 -37.82 -31.94
C GLU A 340 3.39 -39.11 -32.73
N GLY A 341 2.24 -39.18 -33.41
CA GLY A 341 1.89 -40.28 -34.30
C GLY A 341 2.85 -40.40 -35.50
N ASP A 342 3.17 -39.28 -36.14
CA ASP A 342 4.13 -39.24 -37.26
C ASP A 342 5.54 -39.64 -36.81
N ILE A 343 5.99 -39.18 -35.64
CA ILE A 343 7.27 -39.57 -35.04
C ILE A 343 7.31 -41.07 -34.76
N ALA A 344 6.21 -41.65 -34.23
CA ALA A 344 6.12 -43.08 -34.00
C ALA A 344 6.22 -43.88 -35.31
N LYS A 345 5.57 -43.40 -36.37
CA LYS A 345 5.64 -44.01 -37.71
C LYS A 345 7.04 -43.95 -38.29
N VAL A 346 7.70 -42.79 -38.25
CA VAL A 346 9.08 -42.61 -38.70
C VAL A 346 10.04 -43.48 -37.88
N SER A 347 9.81 -43.61 -36.57
CA SER A 347 10.62 -44.49 -35.71
C SER A 347 10.46 -45.97 -36.10
N GLN A 348 9.25 -46.40 -36.49
CA GLN A 348 9.02 -47.73 -37.01
C GLN A 348 9.70 -47.96 -38.38
N GLU A 349 9.60 -46.99 -39.30
CA GLU A 349 10.28 -47.04 -40.61
C GLU A 349 11.80 -47.09 -40.44
N LYS A 350 12.36 -46.34 -39.47
CA LYS A 350 13.78 -46.38 -39.11
C LYS A 350 14.21 -47.79 -38.69
N LEU A 351 13.47 -48.44 -37.78
CA LEU A 351 13.78 -49.80 -37.34
C LEU A 351 13.74 -50.82 -38.50
N GLN A 352 12.81 -50.65 -39.44
CA GLN A 352 12.74 -51.50 -40.64
C GLN A 352 13.96 -51.30 -41.55
N LEU A 353 14.38 -50.05 -41.75
CA LEU A 353 15.58 -49.73 -42.52
C LEU A 353 16.85 -50.27 -41.85
N GLU A 354 16.98 -50.15 -40.52
CA GLU A 354 18.09 -50.72 -39.76
C GLU A 354 18.19 -52.25 -39.95
N SER A 355 17.07 -52.96 -39.82
CA SER A 355 17.03 -54.41 -40.09
C SER A 355 17.43 -54.76 -41.54
N ARG A 356 17.02 -53.94 -42.51
CA ARG A 356 17.38 -54.14 -43.91
C ARG A 356 18.86 -53.86 -44.18
N ILE A 357 19.45 -52.88 -43.51
CA ILE A 357 20.89 -52.60 -43.58
C ILE A 357 21.67 -53.79 -43.02
N GLU A 358 21.29 -54.33 -41.86
CA GLU A 358 21.95 -55.53 -41.29
C GLU A 358 21.88 -56.74 -42.23
N GLU A 359 20.77 -56.92 -42.96
CA GLU A 359 20.65 -57.96 -43.99
C GLU A 359 21.61 -57.76 -45.16
N LEU A 360 21.72 -56.53 -45.65
CA LEU A 360 22.61 -56.18 -46.75
C LEU A 360 24.08 -56.32 -46.33
N GLU A 361 24.45 -55.93 -45.11
CA GLU A 361 25.80 -56.12 -44.57
C GLU A 361 26.16 -57.61 -44.48
N ARG A 362 25.24 -58.46 -43.98
CA ARG A 362 25.44 -59.92 -43.98
C ARG A 362 25.61 -60.48 -45.39
N ALA A 363 24.82 -60.02 -46.35
CA ALA A 363 24.94 -60.44 -47.75
C ALA A 363 26.28 -59.99 -48.36
N ALA A 364 26.71 -58.74 -48.10
CA ALA A 364 27.98 -58.20 -48.56
C ALA A 364 29.17 -59.00 -48.01
N HIS A 365 29.19 -59.31 -46.72
CA HIS A 365 30.22 -60.17 -46.11
C HIS A 365 30.27 -61.58 -46.73
N SER A 366 29.12 -62.18 -47.02
CA SER A 366 29.07 -63.48 -47.71
C SER A 366 29.64 -63.40 -49.13
N LEU A 367 29.40 -62.30 -49.83
CA LEU A 367 29.86 -62.08 -51.19
C LEU A 367 31.36 -61.76 -51.24
N GLU A 368 31.88 -61.07 -50.23
CA GLU A 368 33.32 -60.85 -50.03
C GLU A 368 34.04 -62.17 -49.74
N HIS A 369 33.45 -63.05 -48.92
CA HIS A 369 33.99 -64.39 -48.68
C HIS A 369 34.07 -65.21 -49.98
N SER A 370 32.99 -65.22 -50.78
CA SER A 370 33.00 -65.95 -52.05
C SER A 370 33.96 -65.33 -53.08
N ALA A 371 34.09 -64.00 -53.13
CA ALA A 371 35.10 -63.33 -53.95
C ALA A 371 36.53 -63.73 -53.53
N SER A 372 36.81 -63.83 -52.23
CA SER A 372 38.10 -64.32 -51.72
C SER A 372 38.38 -65.77 -52.14
N GLU A 373 37.37 -66.65 -52.09
CA GLU A 373 37.49 -68.02 -52.60
C GLU A 373 37.75 -68.05 -54.11
N ILE A 374 37.07 -67.22 -54.90
CA ILE A 374 37.30 -67.11 -56.35
C ILE A 374 38.75 -66.70 -56.63
N VAL A 375 39.32 -65.74 -55.91
CA VAL A 375 40.73 -65.34 -56.07
C VAL A 375 41.67 -66.51 -55.76
N LYS A 376 41.41 -67.28 -54.69
CA LYS A 376 42.20 -68.48 -54.37
C LYS A 376 42.11 -69.52 -55.49
N LEU A 377 40.93 -69.75 -56.05
CA LEU A 377 40.74 -70.68 -57.17
C LEU A 377 41.43 -70.19 -58.45
N GLN A 378 41.38 -68.88 -58.75
CA GLN A 378 42.09 -68.29 -59.88
C GLN A 378 43.61 -68.50 -59.76
N GLU A 379 44.15 -68.37 -58.55
CA GLU A 379 45.57 -68.61 -58.27
C GLU A 379 45.96 -70.09 -58.48
N VAL A 380 45.10 -71.03 -58.05
CA VAL A 380 45.30 -72.46 -58.34
C VAL A 380 45.27 -72.73 -59.84
N ILE A 381 44.31 -72.15 -60.58
CA ILE A 381 44.23 -72.28 -62.04
C ILE A 381 45.48 -71.70 -62.72
N ARG A 382 46.00 -70.58 -62.23
CA ARG A 382 47.23 -69.96 -62.75
C ARG A 382 48.43 -70.90 -62.57
N ASN A 383 48.56 -71.52 -61.39
CA ASN A 383 49.64 -72.45 -61.09
C ASN A 383 49.56 -73.73 -61.93
N THR A 384 48.37 -74.33 -62.05
CA THR A 384 48.19 -75.54 -62.88
C THR A 384 48.44 -75.27 -64.36
N ARG A 385 48.08 -74.08 -64.86
CA ARG A 385 48.38 -73.67 -66.24
C ARG A 385 49.89 -73.55 -66.48
N ALA A 386 50.64 -72.99 -65.54
CA ALA A 386 52.10 -72.89 -65.62
C ALA A 386 52.78 -74.27 -65.58
N GLU A 387 52.29 -75.19 -64.74
CA GLU A 387 52.77 -76.58 -64.72
C GLU A 387 52.49 -77.30 -66.03
N LEU A 388 51.29 -77.11 -66.61
CA LEU A 388 50.93 -77.67 -67.91
C LEU A 388 51.87 -77.18 -69.01
N GLU A 389 52.18 -75.87 -69.02
CA GLU A 389 53.11 -75.28 -69.99
C GLU A 389 54.50 -75.89 -69.87
N LYS A 390 55.03 -76.05 -68.65
CA LYS A 390 56.29 -76.75 -68.40
C LYS A 390 56.27 -78.20 -68.91
N VAL A 391 55.21 -78.96 -68.64
CA VAL A 391 55.05 -80.32 -69.15
C VAL A 391 55.00 -80.34 -70.69
N THR A 392 54.36 -79.34 -71.31
CA THR A 392 54.36 -79.25 -72.78
C THR A 392 55.74 -78.92 -73.35
N GLU A 393 56.53 -78.09 -72.68
CA GLU A 393 57.93 -77.83 -73.03
C GLU A 393 58.79 -79.10 -72.89
N GLU A 394 58.68 -79.83 -71.78
CA GLU A 394 59.36 -81.11 -71.56
C GLU A 394 58.99 -82.14 -72.64
N LYS A 395 57.70 -82.25 -72.98
CA LYS A 395 57.21 -83.10 -74.08
C LYS A 395 57.85 -82.70 -75.42
N ASN A 396 57.96 -81.41 -75.70
CA ASN A 396 58.59 -80.91 -76.93
C ASN A 396 60.08 -81.23 -76.98
N MET A 397 60.78 -81.15 -75.83
CA MET A 397 62.20 -81.54 -75.73
C MET A 397 62.39 -83.05 -75.90
N LEU A 398 61.55 -83.87 -75.29
CA LEU A 398 61.55 -85.33 -75.50
C LEU A 398 61.26 -85.68 -76.95
N LYS A 399 60.33 -84.97 -77.60
CA LYS A 399 60.04 -85.15 -79.03
C LYS A 399 61.25 -84.83 -79.90
N LYS A 400 61.99 -83.76 -79.61
CA LYS A 400 63.25 -83.44 -80.30
C LYS A 400 64.29 -84.54 -80.10
N SER A 401 64.49 -85.00 -78.87
CA SER A 401 65.42 -86.09 -78.57
C SER A 401 65.02 -87.43 -79.23
N ALA A 402 63.73 -87.74 -79.31
CA ALA A 402 63.23 -88.90 -80.03
C ALA A 402 63.50 -88.80 -81.54
N ASN A 403 63.29 -87.61 -82.13
CA ASN A 403 63.61 -87.36 -83.54
C ASN A 403 65.12 -87.47 -83.81
N GLU A 404 65.98 -87.00 -82.89
CA GLU A 404 67.44 -87.15 -82.97
C GLU A 404 67.86 -88.63 -82.88
N PHE A 405 67.26 -89.40 -81.97
CA PHE A 405 67.48 -90.84 -81.86
C PHE A 405 67.04 -91.58 -83.14
N GLU A 406 65.90 -91.19 -83.71
CA GLU A 406 65.41 -91.75 -84.97
C GLU A 406 66.36 -91.43 -86.14
N GLN A 407 66.95 -90.23 -86.18
CA GLN A 407 67.98 -89.89 -87.16
C GLN A 407 69.26 -90.71 -86.98
N LEU A 408 69.67 -91.02 -85.75
CA LEU A 408 70.81 -91.89 -85.47
C LEU A 408 70.52 -93.36 -85.86
N CYS A 409 69.30 -93.86 -85.65
CA CYS A 409 68.88 -95.17 -86.14
C CYS A 409 68.94 -95.24 -87.67
N ARG A 410 68.47 -94.20 -88.37
CA ARG A 410 68.59 -94.11 -89.84
C ARG A 410 70.05 -94.06 -90.31
N ALA A 411 70.93 -93.35 -89.60
CA ALA A 411 72.36 -93.32 -89.92
C ALA A 411 73.04 -94.69 -89.70
N LEU A 412 72.60 -95.46 -88.70
CA LEU A 412 73.06 -96.83 -88.45
C LEU A 412 72.59 -97.80 -89.54
N GLU A 413 71.34 -97.67 -90.02
CA GLU A 413 70.81 -98.45 -91.15
C GLU A 413 71.54 -98.17 -92.47
N VAL A 414 71.95 -96.92 -92.72
CA VAL A 414 72.74 -96.54 -93.90
C VAL A 414 74.16 -97.12 -93.85
N SER A 415 74.76 -97.28 -92.66
CA SER A 415 76.07 -97.95 -92.52
C SER A 415 76.01 -99.49 -92.65
N GLY A 416 74.82 -100.10 -92.50
CA GLY A 416 74.61 -101.55 -92.58
C GLY A 416 74.23 -102.07 -93.97
N THR A 417 73.97 -101.18 -94.94
CA THR A 417 73.37 -101.54 -96.24
C THR A 417 74.27 -101.28 -97.46
N GLU A 418 75.55 -100.95 -97.25
CA GLU A 418 76.56 -100.80 -98.31
C GLU A 418 77.07 -102.15 -98.89
N VAL A 419 76.54 -103.31 -98.43
CA VAL A 419 77.00 -104.65 -98.85
C VAL A 419 75.95 -105.48 -99.62
N ALA A 420 74.75 -104.97 -99.89
CA ALA A 420 73.77 -105.75 -100.66
C ALA A 420 72.95 -104.95 -101.67
N MET A 421 73.60 -104.67 -102.79
CA MET A 421 73.02 -104.80 -104.13
C MET A 421 71.95 -103.76 -104.53
N LEU A 422 72.47 -102.83 -105.33
CA LEU A 422 71.88 -101.86 -106.26
C LEU A 422 70.81 -102.28 -107.31
N PRO A 423 70.26 -103.52 -107.42
CA PRO A 423 69.21 -103.80 -108.42
C PRO A 423 67.73 -103.63 -107.99
N GLU A 424 67.40 -103.39 -106.71
CA GLU A 424 65.99 -103.31 -106.24
C GLU A 424 65.44 -101.85 -106.21
N THR A 425 66.30 -100.86 -106.45
CA THR A 425 66.01 -99.42 -106.32
C THR A 425 65.21 -98.83 -107.48
N ILE A 426 65.08 -99.54 -108.59
CA ILE A 426 64.30 -99.08 -109.75
C ILE A 426 62.81 -99.42 -109.61
N LYS A 427 62.46 -100.50 -108.88
CA LYS A 427 61.06 -100.93 -108.71
C LYS A 427 60.34 -100.26 -107.52
N ASN A 428 61.10 -99.69 -106.57
CA ASN A 428 60.55 -99.03 -105.37
C ASN A 428 60.19 -97.54 -105.60
N LEU A 429 60.81 -96.87 -106.58
CA LEU A 429 60.54 -95.45 -106.86
C LEU A 429 59.19 -95.22 -107.57
N GLU A 430 58.69 -96.21 -108.31
CA GLU A 430 57.35 -96.14 -108.93
C GLU A 430 56.22 -96.32 -107.90
N ALA A 431 56.46 -97.06 -106.81
CA ALA A 431 55.50 -97.26 -105.72
C ALA A 431 55.49 -96.11 -104.69
N GLN A 432 56.56 -95.30 -104.62
CA GLN A 432 56.65 -94.14 -103.72
C GLN A 432 55.91 -92.90 -104.27
N LEU A 433 55.76 -92.77 -105.59
CA LEU A 433 55.00 -91.67 -106.20
C LEU A 433 53.48 -91.80 -105.95
N GLY A 434 52.95 -93.03 -105.88
CA GLY A 434 51.53 -93.29 -105.62
C GLY A 434 51.08 -93.01 -104.18
N ARG A 435 51.95 -93.21 -103.19
CA ARG A 435 51.64 -92.92 -101.76
C ARG A 435 51.75 -91.42 -101.43
N ALA A 436 52.64 -90.69 -102.11
CA ALA A 436 52.82 -89.25 -101.93
C ALA A 436 51.66 -88.39 -102.50
N LEU A 437 50.87 -88.93 -103.43
CA LEU A 437 49.66 -88.27 -103.94
C LEU A 437 48.45 -88.46 -103.01
N GLU A 438 48.34 -89.60 -102.33
CA GLU A 438 47.30 -89.86 -101.32
C GLU A 438 47.54 -89.05 -100.03
N GLU A 439 48.80 -88.93 -99.57
CA GLU A 439 49.16 -88.08 -98.41
C GLU A 439 48.92 -86.59 -98.66
N ASN A 440 49.11 -86.10 -99.89
CA ASN A 440 48.74 -84.73 -100.24
C ASN A 440 47.22 -84.50 -100.19
N SER A 441 46.40 -85.48 -100.56
CA SER A 441 44.94 -85.40 -100.43
C SER A 441 44.52 -85.30 -98.96
N ILE A 442 45.11 -86.12 -98.08
CA ILE A 442 44.78 -86.14 -96.64
C ILE A 442 45.24 -84.87 -95.93
N LEU A 443 46.42 -84.33 -96.28
CA LEU A 443 46.90 -83.06 -95.74
C LEU A 443 46.07 -81.88 -96.23
N GLN A 444 45.57 -81.92 -97.47
CA GLN A 444 44.68 -80.88 -98.01
C GLN A 444 43.29 -80.90 -97.35
N ASP A 445 42.77 -82.07 -97.00
CA ASP A 445 41.53 -82.20 -96.22
C ASP A 445 41.72 -81.76 -94.75
N ARG A 446 42.88 -82.04 -94.14
CA ARG A 446 43.20 -81.56 -92.79
C ARG A 446 43.41 -80.04 -92.72
N ILE A 447 43.97 -79.44 -93.78
CA ILE A 447 44.09 -77.98 -93.90
C ILE A 447 42.70 -77.36 -94.02
N LYS A 448 41.80 -77.90 -94.85
CA LYS A 448 40.41 -77.42 -94.94
C LYS A 448 39.67 -77.53 -93.60
N GLU A 449 39.88 -78.61 -92.85
CA GLU A 449 39.28 -78.80 -91.53
C GLU A 449 39.80 -77.79 -90.51
N LEU A 450 41.11 -77.48 -90.53
CA LEU A 450 41.70 -76.45 -89.68
C LEU A 450 41.28 -75.03 -90.09
N GLU A 451 41.13 -74.76 -91.38
CA GLU A 451 40.59 -73.48 -91.89
C GLU A 451 39.12 -73.29 -91.51
N GLN A 452 38.33 -74.36 -91.49
CA GLN A 452 36.95 -74.34 -91.00
C GLN A 452 36.90 -74.09 -89.49
N ILE A 453 37.71 -74.78 -88.69
CA ILE A 453 37.78 -74.56 -87.23
C ILE A 453 38.24 -73.13 -86.91
N MET A 454 39.18 -72.58 -87.68
CA MET A 454 39.66 -71.22 -87.52
C MET A 454 38.56 -70.20 -87.88
N SER A 455 37.78 -70.45 -88.93
CA SER A 455 36.65 -69.61 -89.32
C SER A 455 35.52 -69.66 -88.27
N ASP A 456 35.18 -70.84 -87.76
CA ASP A 456 34.16 -71.02 -86.71
C ASP A 456 34.58 -70.36 -85.38
N SER A 457 35.88 -70.42 -85.04
CA SER A 457 36.44 -69.75 -83.86
C SER A 457 36.46 -68.23 -84.01
N LEU A 458 36.77 -67.73 -85.21
CA LEU A 458 36.76 -66.30 -85.52
C LEU A 458 35.34 -65.72 -85.48
N GLU A 459 34.34 -66.45 -85.98
CA GLU A 459 32.92 -66.06 -85.85
C GLU A 459 32.45 -66.03 -84.40
N LYS A 460 32.81 -67.02 -83.58
CA LYS A 460 32.49 -67.00 -82.14
C LYS A 460 33.12 -65.82 -81.41
N HIS A 461 34.40 -65.55 -81.65
CA HIS A 461 35.09 -64.41 -81.03
C HIS A 461 34.49 -63.07 -81.50
N SER A 462 34.10 -62.95 -82.77
CA SER A 462 33.39 -61.78 -83.29
C SER A 462 32.04 -61.57 -82.60
N HIS A 463 31.29 -62.64 -82.37
CA HIS A 463 30.00 -62.58 -81.68
C HIS A 463 30.16 -62.19 -80.20
N GLU A 464 31.13 -62.77 -79.50
CA GLU A 464 31.47 -62.42 -78.11
C GLU A 464 31.94 -60.97 -77.99
N GLN A 465 32.78 -60.51 -78.92
CA GLN A 465 33.25 -59.12 -78.97
C GLN A 465 32.08 -58.15 -79.23
N SER A 466 31.12 -58.51 -80.08
CA SER A 466 29.90 -57.74 -80.33
C SER A 466 28.97 -57.69 -79.12
N CYS A 467 28.84 -58.79 -78.36
CA CYS A 467 28.05 -58.82 -77.12
C CYS A 467 28.68 -57.94 -76.02
N LEU A 468 29.99 -58.05 -75.82
CA LEU A 468 30.73 -57.26 -74.82
C LEU A 468 30.69 -55.76 -75.13
N THR A 469 30.78 -55.37 -76.41
CA THR A 469 30.65 -53.97 -76.83
C THR A 469 29.24 -53.42 -76.60
N SER A 470 28.20 -54.22 -76.85
CA SER A 470 26.81 -53.88 -76.50
C SER A 470 26.64 -53.64 -75.00
N ASP A 471 27.20 -54.52 -74.16
CA ASP A 471 27.05 -54.41 -72.71
C ASP A 471 27.87 -53.25 -72.12
N LEU A 472 29.04 -52.95 -72.69
CA LEU A 472 29.81 -51.75 -72.37
C LEU A 472 29.02 -50.47 -72.68
N LEU A 473 28.28 -50.45 -73.80
CA LEU A 473 27.44 -49.32 -74.19
C LEU A 473 26.30 -49.10 -73.19
N LYS A 474 25.58 -50.17 -72.80
CA LYS A 474 24.53 -50.12 -71.78
C LYS A 474 25.06 -49.63 -70.42
N LEU A 475 26.23 -50.12 -70.01
CA LEU A 475 26.88 -49.66 -68.77
C LEU A 475 27.23 -48.17 -68.84
N SER A 476 27.70 -47.68 -69.99
CA SER A 476 28.00 -46.25 -70.18
C SER A 476 26.75 -45.37 -70.11
N GLU A 477 25.62 -45.81 -70.67
CA GLU A 477 24.34 -45.10 -70.60
C GLU A 477 23.79 -45.05 -69.17
N VAL A 478 23.87 -46.16 -68.43
CA VAL A 478 23.49 -46.20 -67.01
C VAL A 478 24.40 -45.30 -66.18
N ASN A 479 25.71 -45.28 -66.46
CA ASN A 479 26.65 -44.42 -65.75
C ASN A 479 26.32 -42.94 -65.99
N ALA A 480 26.07 -42.53 -67.23
CA ALA A 480 25.65 -41.17 -67.56
C ALA A 480 24.31 -40.79 -66.90
N SER A 481 23.36 -41.73 -66.80
CA SER A 481 22.09 -41.53 -66.10
C SER A 481 22.28 -41.33 -64.59
N LEU A 482 23.14 -42.12 -63.97
CA LEU A 482 23.47 -42.01 -62.55
C LEU A 482 24.21 -40.70 -62.25
N GLU A 483 25.15 -40.31 -63.10
CA GLU A 483 25.91 -39.06 -62.96
C GLU A 483 25.00 -37.83 -63.07
N GLY A 484 24.03 -37.85 -63.98
CA GLY A 484 22.98 -36.83 -64.07
C GLY A 484 22.09 -36.77 -62.82
N LYS A 485 21.68 -37.92 -62.27
CA LYS A 485 20.91 -37.97 -61.01
C LYS A 485 21.72 -37.46 -59.83
N LEU A 486 23.01 -37.81 -59.77
CA LEU A 486 23.91 -37.38 -58.71
C LEU A 486 24.13 -35.85 -58.75
N SER A 487 24.21 -35.28 -59.95
CA SER A 487 24.25 -33.83 -60.15
C SER A 487 22.93 -33.14 -59.75
N SER A 488 21.78 -33.75 -60.05
CA SER A 488 20.46 -33.25 -59.62
C SER A 488 20.34 -33.23 -58.09
N VAL A 489 20.69 -34.33 -57.42
CA VAL A 489 20.64 -34.44 -55.96
C VAL A 489 21.63 -33.49 -55.30
N ALA A 490 22.81 -33.27 -55.90
CA ALA A 490 23.77 -32.28 -55.42
C ALA A 490 23.21 -30.85 -55.49
N ALA A 491 22.50 -30.51 -56.57
CA ALA A 491 21.85 -29.20 -56.70
C ALA A 491 20.69 -29.03 -55.70
N GLU A 492 19.87 -30.06 -55.50
CA GLU A 492 18.79 -30.07 -54.50
C GLU A 492 19.33 -29.91 -53.07
N LEU A 493 20.43 -30.60 -52.73
CA LEU A 493 21.10 -30.43 -51.44
C LEU A 493 21.59 -28.99 -51.25
N MET A 494 22.21 -28.41 -52.28
CA MET A 494 22.74 -27.04 -52.21
C MET A 494 21.62 -26.01 -52.02
N GLN A 495 20.47 -26.22 -52.66
CA GLN A 495 19.28 -25.38 -52.47
C GLN A 495 18.71 -25.51 -51.06
N VAL A 496 18.58 -26.73 -50.53
CA VAL A 496 18.08 -26.96 -49.16
C VAL A 496 19.00 -26.33 -48.12
N TYR A 497 20.32 -26.34 -48.33
CA TYR A 497 21.25 -25.64 -47.44
C TYR A 497 21.05 -24.12 -47.47
N ALA A 498 20.87 -23.53 -48.65
CA ALA A 498 20.61 -22.10 -48.79
C ALA A 498 19.27 -21.69 -48.15
N ASP A 499 18.20 -22.44 -48.41
CA ASP A 499 16.87 -22.19 -47.84
C ASP A 499 16.90 -22.31 -46.31
N LYS A 500 17.65 -23.28 -45.77
CA LYS A 500 17.82 -23.48 -44.33
C LYS A 500 18.61 -22.35 -43.68
N GLU A 501 19.60 -21.80 -44.37
CA GLU A 501 20.40 -20.68 -43.88
C GLU A 501 19.56 -19.39 -43.83
N GLU A 502 18.72 -19.16 -44.85
CA GLU A 502 17.76 -18.03 -44.86
C GLU A 502 16.69 -18.17 -43.76
N GLU A 503 16.13 -19.37 -43.57
CA GLU A 503 15.16 -19.65 -42.52
C GLU A 503 15.77 -19.48 -41.12
N SER A 504 17.01 -19.92 -40.93
CA SER A 504 17.80 -19.71 -39.71
C SER A 504 17.92 -18.22 -39.38
N LEU A 505 18.32 -17.41 -40.36
CA LEU A 505 18.51 -15.97 -40.19
C LEU A 505 17.18 -15.25 -39.91
N ASN A 506 16.10 -15.66 -40.56
CA ASN A 506 14.75 -15.16 -40.28
C ASN A 506 14.27 -15.51 -38.86
N ASN A 507 14.55 -16.74 -38.40
CA ASN A 507 14.23 -17.16 -37.05
C ASN A 507 15.06 -16.39 -36.01
N GLU A 508 16.34 -16.15 -36.28
CA GLU A 508 17.20 -15.33 -35.41
C GLU A 508 16.68 -13.89 -35.31
N ASN A 509 16.24 -13.29 -36.42
CA ASN A 509 15.61 -11.97 -36.41
C ASN A 509 14.30 -11.94 -35.59
N LYS A 510 13.43 -12.95 -35.74
CA LYS A 510 12.22 -13.07 -34.90
C LYS A 510 12.54 -13.21 -33.42
N ILE A 511 13.55 -14.02 -33.08
CA ILE A 511 14.02 -14.18 -31.70
C ILE A 511 14.56 -12.85 -31.17
N SER A 512 15.29 -12.08 -31.98
CA SER A 512 15.77 -10.75 -31.59
C SER A 512 14.63 -9.79 -31.29
N VAL A 513 13.60 -9.74 -32.14
CA VAL A 513 12.40 -8.91 -31.91
C VAL A 513 11.66 -9.33 -30.65
N LEU A 514 11.42 -10.63 -30.46
CA LEU A 514 10.76 -11.13 -29.25
C LEU A 514 11.55 -10.84 -27.97
N ASN A 515 12.88 -10.93 -28.03
CA ASN A 515 13.74 -10.58 -26.89
C ASN A 515 13.67 -9.09 -26.56
N GLN A 516 13.55 -8.23 -27.58
CA GLN A 516 13.34 -6.80 -27.38
C GLN A 516 11.99 -6.53 -26.72
N ASP A 517 10.91 -7.16 -27.19
CA ASP A 517 9.57 -7.02 -26.60
C ASP A 517 9.54 -7.51 -25.14
N ILE A 518 10.23 -8.61 -24.83
CA ILE A 518 10.38 -9.12 -23.47
C ILE A 518 11.13 -8.11 -22.60
N ALA A 519 12.18 -7.46 -23.11
CA ALA A 519 12.93 -6.44 -22.38
C ALA A 519 12.05 -5.21 -22.09
N ASP A 520 11.26 -4.76 -23.07
CA ASP A 520 10.35 -3.62 -22.92
C ASP A 520 9.23 -3.93 -21.91
N LEU A 521 8.67 -5.14 -21.95
CA LEU A 521 7.67 -5.59 -20.97
C LEU A 521 8.24 -5.69 -19.56
N ARG A 522 9.47 -6.18 -19.41
CA ARG A 522 10.18 -6.21 -18.11
C ARG A 522 10.37 -4.80 -17.55
N SER A 523 10.79 -3.85 -18.39
CA SER A 523 10.95 -2.45 -17.97
C SER A 523 9.62 -1.83 -17.52
N LYS A 524 8.52 -2.09 -18.26
CA LYS A 524 7.18 -1.64 -17.85
C LYS A 524 6.72 -2.26 -16.54
N LEU A 525 6.98 -3.56 -16.35
CA LEU A 525 6.62 -4.27 -15.12
C LEU A 525 7.38 -3.70 -13.92
N GLU A 526 8.66 -3.39 -14.09
CA GLU A 526 9.47 -2.77 -13.04
C GLU A 526 8.98 -1.34 -12.70
N LEU A 527 8.58 -0.56 -13.71
CA LEU A 527 7.98 0.76 -13.49
C LEU A 527 6.64 0.66 -12.76
N LEU A 528 5.75 -0.24 -13.18
CA LEU A 528 4.46 -0.49 -12.49
C LEU A 528 4.67 -1.01 -11.06
N SER A 529 5.68 -1.85 -10.84
CA SER A 529 6.07 -2.33 -9.51
C SER A 529 6.50 -1.17 -8.61
N SER A 530 7.29 -0.23 -9.14
CA SER A 530 7.68 0.97 -8.41
C SER A 530 6.48 1.86 -8.09
N GLU A 531 5.56 2.06 -9.04
CA GLU A 531 4.35 2.86 -8.83
C GLU A 531 3.46 2.22 -7.76
N LYS A 532 3.27 0.89 -7.82
CA LYS A 532 2.56 0.12 -6.80
C LYS A 532 3.17 0.35 -5.42
N ALA A 533 4.49 0.24 -5.27
CA ALA A 533 5.16 0.48 -4.00
C ALA A 533 4.87 1.90 -3.46
N THR A 534 4.86 2.93 -4.33
CA THR A 534 4.52 4.29 -3.89
C THR A 534 3.06 4.44 -3.46
N VAL A 535 2.13 3.70 -4.08
CA VAL A 535 0.72 3.69 -3.70
C VAL A 535 0.53 2.95 -2.38
N ASP A 536 1.21 1.83 -2.19
CA ASP A 536 1.20 1.07 -0.95
C ASP A 536 1.73 1.92 0.23
N ASP A 537 2.81 2.69 0.02
CA ASP A 537 3.32 3.64 1.02
C ASP A 537 2.31 4.74 1.36
N LYS A 538 1.61 5.29 0.34
CA LYS A 538 0.55 6.29 0.56
C LYS A 538 -0.64 5.70 1.31
N LEU A 539 -1.04 4.47 0.99
CA LEU A 539 -2.11 3.76 1.70
C LEU A 539 -1.73 3.49 3.15
N ALA A 540 -0.51 3.05 3.41
CA ALA A 540 -0.01 2.85 4.77
C ALA A 540 -0.04 4.14 5.59
N ASN A 541 0.37 5.27 4.99
CA ASN A 541 0.30 6.57 5.63
C ASN A 541 -1.14 7.00 5.93
N LEU A 542 -2.06 6.87 4.96
CA LEU A 542 -3.48 7.20 5.17
C LEU A 542 -4.14 6.31 6.24
N LEU A 543 -3.79 5.03 6.30
CA LEU A 543 -4.29 4.12 7.34
C LEU A 543 -3.79 4.53 8.73
N ALA A 544 -2.51 4.92 8.86
CA ALA A 544 -1.99 5.46 10.11
C ALA A 544 -2.71 6.75 10.52
N ASP A 545 -2.97 7.63 9.54
CA ASP A 545 -3.71 8.88 9.72
C ASP A 545 -5.17 8.66 10.15
N ILE A 546 -5.84 7.63 9.65
CA ILE A 546 -7.19 7.24 10.08
C ILE A 546 -7.12 6.69 11.51
N ALA A 547 -6.19 5.79 11.80
CA ALA A 547 -6.05 5.21 13.14
C ALA A 547 -5.81 6.26 14.23
N THR A 548 -5.01 7.30 13.94
CA THR A 548 -4.81 8.42 14.87
C THR A 548 -6.06 9.28 15.06
N ARG A 549 -6.86 9.50 14.00
CA ARG A 549 -8.13 10.21 14.09
C ARG A 549 -9.17 9.41 14.89
N ASP A 550 -9.23 8.11 14.71
CA ASP A 550 -10.13 7.22 15.46
C ASP A 550 -9.80 7.23 16.95
N GLU A 551 -8.51 7.18 17.31
CA GLU A 551 -8.09 7.29 18.71
C GLU A 551 -8.48 8.65 19.31
N LYS A 552 -8.33 9.74 18.55
CA LYS A 552 -8.78 11.07 18.99
C LYS A 552 -10.30 11.14 19.15
N MET A 553 -11.05 10.52 18.24
CA MET A 553 -12.51 10.47 18.29
C MET A 553 -12.98 9.68 19.52
N LYS A 554 -12.31 8.57 19.83
CA LYS A 554 -12.54 7.79 21.05
C LYS A 554 -12.30 8.63 22.30
N GLN A 555 -11.17 9.36 22.37
CA GLN A 555 -10.88 10.27 23.48
C GLN A 555 -11.95 11.36 23.65
N MET A 556 -12.40 11.96 22.55
CA MET A 556 -13.49 12.95 22.60
C MET A 556 -14.81 12.34 23.08
N ASN A 557 -15.13 11.12 22.65
CA ASN A 557 -16.34 10.42 23.06
C ASN A 557 -16.28 10.07 24.57
N ASP A 558 -15.14 9.62 25.07
CA ASP A 558 -14.93 9.35 26.49
C ASP A 558 -15.12 10.63 27.33
N HIS A 559 -14.58 11.76 26.87
CA HIS A 559 -14.77 13.07 27.51
C HIS A 559 -16.24 13.52 27.48
N LEU A 560 -16.94 13.31 26.37
CA LEU A 560 -18.38 13.62 26.27
C LEU A 560 -19.19 12.77 27.25
N ASN A 561 -18.92 11.46 27.33
CA ASN A 561 -19.57 10.56 28.28
C ASN A 561 -19.28 10.97 29.74
N GLN A 562 -18.08 11.44 30.04
CA GLN A 562 -17.73 11.99 31.35
C GLN A 562 -18.57 13.22 31.68
N LEU A 563 -18.65 14.19 30.76
CA LEU A 563 -19.47 15.40 30.91
C LEU A 563 -20.95 15.06 31.12
N GLN A 564 -21.48 14.09 30.36
CA GLN A 564 -22.85 13.62 30.53
C GLN A 564 -23.08 12.99 31.91
N CYS A 565 -22.12 12.20 32.42
CA CYS A 565 -22.19 11.65 33.78
C CYS A 565 -22.17 12.76 34.84
N GLU A 566 -21.32 13.79 34.68
CA GLU A 566 -21.24 14.93 35.59
C GLU A 566 -22.52 15.77 35.57
N HIS A 567 -23.07 16.03 34.38
CA HIS A 567 -24.35 16.72 34.24
C HIS A 567 -25.47 15.92 34.91
N GLY A 568 -25.51 14.60 34.74
CA GLY A 568 -26.47 13.72 35.42
C GLY A 568 -26.39 13.81 36.95
N LYS A 569 -25.17 13.89 37.52
CA LYS A 569 -24.97 14.08 38.96
C LYS A 569 -25.46 15.44 39.43
N LEU A 570 -25.09 16.52 38.73
CA LEU A 570 -25.53 17.88 39.06
C LEU A 570 -27.06 18.02 38.98
N MET A 571 -27.71 17.36 38.02
CA MET A 571 -29.16 17.33 37.92
C MET A 571 -29.80 16.61 39.12
N ALA A 572 -29.24 15.48 39.56
CA ALA A 572 -29.71 14.78 40.76
C ALA A 572 -29.53 15.63 42.02
N ASP A 573 -28.39 16.32 42.15
CA ASP A 573 -28.12 17.23 43.26
C ASP A 573 -29.09 18.43 43.25
N SER A 574 -29.33 19.03 42.08
CA SER A 574 -30.32 20.10 41.90
C SER A 574 -31.73 19.65 42.27
N ASP A 575 -32.14 18.45 41.85
CA ASP A 575 -33.44 17.87 42.21
C ASP A 575 -33.55 17.65 43.73
N SER A 576 -32.48 17.20 44.37
CA SER A 576 -32.44 17.04 45.83
C SER A 576 -32.56 18.38 46.56
N ALA A 577 -31.87 19.43 46.08
CA ALA A 577 -31.95 20.77 46.62
C ALA A 577 -33.34 21.40 46.40
N ARG A 578 -33.99 21.11 45.26
CA ARG A 578 -35.36 21.57 44.99
C ARG A 578 -36.37 20.92 45.92
N LYS A 579 -36.20 19.63 46.23
CA LYS A 579 -37.03 18.92 47.22
C LYS A 579 -36.88 19.53 48.61
N SER A 580 -35.65 19.77 49.07
CA SER A 580 -35.43 20.39 50.38
C SER A 580 -35.94 21.84 50.43
N LEU A 581 -35.80 22.62 49.34
CA LEU A 581 -36.41 23.94 49.24
C LEU A 581 -37.95 23.87 49.33
N SER A 582 -38.58 22.90 48.68
CA SER A 582 -40.04 22.70 48.78
C SER A 582 -40.48 22.35 50.20
N GLU A 583 -39.72 21.52 50.91
CA GLU A 583 -39.97 21.18 52.31
C GLU A 583 -39.84 22.42 53.23
N VAL A 584 -38.79 23.22 53.02
CA VAL A 584 -38.61 24.48 53.78
C VAL A 584 -39.73 25.46 53.50
N HIS A 585 -40.15 25.63 52.24
CA HIS A 585 -41.28 26.50 51.90
C HIS A 585 -42.57 26.03 52.57
N ALA A 586 -42.86 24.72 52.56
CA ALA A 586 -44.01 24.18 53.28
C ALA A 586 -43.95 24.52 54.77
N ARG A 587 -42.77 24.39 55.40
CA ARG A 587 -42.59 24.74 56.81
C ARG A 587 -42.74 26.24 57.08
N ILE A 588 -42.28 27.10 56.17
CA ILE A 588 -42.48 28.54 56.26
C ILE A 588 -43.99 28.84 56.21
N SER A 589 -44.73 28.28 55.26
CA SER A 589 -46.19 28.48 55.18
C SER A 589 -46.92 28.03 56.45
N GLU A 590 -46.55 26.87 57.03
CA GLU A 590 -47.10 26.44 58.32
C GLU A 590 -46.82 27.44 59.45
N LEU A 591 -45.60 27.96 59.52
CA LEU A 591 -45.22 28.95 60.53
C LEU A 591 -45.91 30.29 60.32
N GLU A 592 -46.08 30.72 59.07
CA GLU A 592 -46.85 31.91 58.71
C GLU A 592 -48.31 31.78 59.14
N GLU A 593 -48.96 30.64 58.88
CA GLU A 593 -50.31 30.36 59.36
C GLU A 593 -50.40 30.39 60.89
N GLU A 594 -49.41 29.84 61.59
CA GLU A 594 -49.38 29.84 63.06
C GLU A 594 -49.14 31.25 63.63
N VAL A 595 -48.26 32.04 63.02
CA VAL A 595 -48.07 33.45 63.37
C VAL A 595 -49.36 34.23 63.17
N GLU A 596 -50.10 33.99 62.08
CA GLU A 596 -51.36 34.68 61.83
C GLU A 596 -52.44 34.28 62.85
N LYS A 597 -52.53 33.00 63.22
CA LYS A 597 -53.36 32.54 64.34
C LYS A 597 -52.98 33.22 65.66
N GLN A 598 -51.70 33.34 65.96
CA GLN A 598 -51.23 34.01 67.17
C GLN A 598 -51.60 35.50 67.18
N LYS A 599 -51.44 36.21 66.06
CA LYS A 599 -51.88 37.61 65.93
C LYS A 599 -53.37 37.75 66.21
N LEU A 600 -54.21 36.85 65.66
CA LEU A 600 -55.65 36.85 65.90
C LEU A 600 -55.98 36.68 67.39
N VAL A 601 -55.37 35.71 68.07
CA VAL A 601 -55.56 35.49 69.51
C VAL A 601 -55.12 36.71 70.33
N ILE A 602 -54.01 37.34 69.98
CA ILE A 602 -53.55 38.58 70.63
C ILE A 602 -54.55 39.71 70.41
N PHE A 603 -55.09 39.85 69.20
CA PHE A 603 -56.10 40.85 68.87
C PHE A 603 -57.39 40.65 69.67
N GLU A 604 -57.90 39.41 69.72
CA GLU A 604 -59.08 39.04 70.52
C GLU A 604 -58.86 39.28 72.02
N SER A 605 -57.69 38.93 72.55
CA SER A 605 -57.34 39.20 73.95
C SER A 605 -57.25 40.70 74.24
N ALA A 606 -56.62 41.47 73.33
CA ALA A 606 -56.54 42.91 73.44
C ALA A 606 -57.93 43.57 73.37
N GLU A 607 -58.81 43.08 72.51
CA GLU A 607 -60.20 43.53 72.42
C GLU A 607 -60.99 43.16 73.68
N GLY A 608 -60.81 41.96 74.22
CA GLY A 608 -61.39 41.56 75.50
C GLY A 608 -60.93 42.45 76.66
N LYS A 609 -59.65 42.83 76.69
CA LYS A 609 -59.12 43.84 77.65
C LYS A 609 -59.75 45.21 77.43
N ARG A 610 -59.86 45.68 76.18
CA ARG A 610 -60.53 46.95 75.84
C ARG A 610 -61.99 46.94 76.27
N GLU A 611 -62.70 45.84 76.05
CA GLU A 611 -64.09 45.68 76.48
C GLU A 611 -64.22 45.67 78.01
N ALA A 612 -63.33 44.97 78.73
CA ALA A 612 -63.30 45.01 80.19
C ALA A 612 -63.08 46.44 80.72
N ILE A 613 -62.20 47.22 80.08
CA ILE A 613 -62.01 48.64 80.39
C ILE A 613 -63.29 49.43 80.11
N ARG A 614 -63.95 49.22 78.95
CA ARG A 614 -65.23 49.88 78.62
C ARG A 614 -66.31 49.59 79.67
N GLN A 615 -66.46 48.34 80.10
CA GLN A 615 -67.38 47.93 81.15
C GLN A 615 -67.05 48.58 82.50
N LEU A 616 -65.76 48.65 82.86
CA LEU A 616 -65.32 49.32 84.09
C LEU A 616 -65.63 50.82 84.03
N CYS A 617 -65.32 51.50 82.93
CA CYS A 617 -65.65 52.91 82.74
C CYS A 617 -67.16 53.16 82.87
N PHE A 618 -68.00 52.31 82.27
CA PHE A 618 -69.46 52.39 82.41
C PHE A 618 -69.89 52.24 83.87
N SER A 619 -69.31 51.28 84.61
CA SER A 619 -69.61 51.08 86.02
C SER A 619 -69.20 52.30 86.86
N ILE A 620 -68.03 52.89 86.61
CA ILE A 620 -67.56 54.10 87.29
C ILE A 620 -68.48 55.28 87.01
N GLU A 621 -68.88 55.48 85.75
CA GLU A 621 -69.82 56.55 85.38
C GLU A 621 -71.18 56.36 86.07
N HIS A 622 -71.66 55.11 86.15
CA HIS A 622 -72.88 54.76 86.87
C HIS A 622 -72.77 55.10 88.37
N TYR A 623 -71.67 54.70 89.03
CA TYR A 623 -71.43 55.06 90.43
C TYR A 623 -71.23 56.57 90.63
N ARG A 624 -70.58 57.26 89.69
CA ARG A 624 -70.38 58.72 89.73
C ARG A 624 -71.70 59.47 89.61
N SER A 625 -72.57 59.04 88.69
CA SER A 625 -73.93 59.54 88.53
C SER A 625 -74.76 59.27 89.79
N GLY A 626 -74.72 58.06 90.34
CA GLY A 626 -75.37 57.73 91.60
C GLY A 626 -74.86 58.59 92.78
N TYR A 627 -73.55 58.81 92.87
CA TYR A 627 -72.96 59.70 93.88
C TYR A 627 -73.39 61.16 93.67
N GLN A 628 -73.43 61.67 92.43
CA GLN A 628 -73.92 63.01 92.13
C GLN A 628 -75.40 63.17 92.52
N GLN A 629 -76.24 62.18 92.25
CA GLN A 629 -77.64 62.16 92.70
C GLN A 629 -77.73 62.17 94.24
N LEU A 630 -76.90 61.38 94.92
CA LEU A 630 -76.80 61.40 96.40
C LEU A 630 -76.33 62.78 96.91
N ARG A 631 -75.39 63.41 96.22
CA ARG A 631 -74.86 64.74 96.55
C ARG A 631 -75.90 65.83 96.32
N GLN A 632 -76.72 65.74 95.26
CA GLN A 632 -77.84 66.65 95.02
C GLN A 632 -78.93 66.49 96.08
N LEU A 633 -79.24 65.26 96.51
CA LEU A 633 -80.14 65.00 97.63
C LEU A 633 -79.62 65.61 98.94
N LEU A 634 -78.31 65.62 99.17
CA LEU A 634 -77.68 66.23 100.35
C LEU A 634 -77.54 67.77 100.25
N GLN A 635 -77.32 68.33 99.06
CA GLN A 635 -77.28 69.79 98.84
C GLN A 635 -78.67 70.45 98.82
N GLY A 636 -79.74 69.67 98.63
CA GLY A 636 -81.13 70.10 98.84
C GLY A 636 -81.54 70.34 100.31
N HIS A 637 -80.63 70.10 101.27
CA HIS A 637 -80.85 70.32 102.71
C HIS A 637 -79.81 71.25 103.35
N GLY A 638 -79.30 72.24 102.60
CA GLY A 638 -78.64 73.43 103.14
C GLY A 638 -79.61 74.62 103.19
N ARG A 639 -80.15 74.93 104.37
CA ARG A 639 -81.13 76.00 104.68
C ARG A 639 -80.77 77.38 104.10
N PRO A 640 -81.77 78.24 103.78
CA PRO A 640 -81.56 79.66 103.51
C PRO A 640 -81.11 80.37 104.79
N PHE A 641 -80.06 81.18 104.71
CA PHE A 641 -79.48 81.87 105.87
C PHE A 641 -80.11 83.25 106.04
N VAL A 642 -80.69 83.52 107.22
CA VAL A 642 -81.02 84.89 107.66
C VAL A 642 -80.73 84.98 109.16
N MET A 643 -79.92 85.96 109.61
CA MET A 643 -80.02 86.48 110.97
C MET A 643 -80.68 87.85 110.92
N ALA A 644 -81.98 87.82 111.15
CA ALA A 644 -82.99 88.87 111.22
C ALA A 644 -84.30 88.07 111.18
N THR A 645 -84.95 87.78 112.31
CA THR A 645 -84.70 88.10 113.73
C THR A 645 -84.64 86.84 114.55
#